data_AF-A0A971RJL1-F1
#
_entry.id   AF-A0A971RJL1-F1
#
_cell.length_a   1.000
_cell.length_b   1.000
_cell.length_c   1.000
_cell.angle_alpha   90.00
_cell.angle_beta   90.00
_cell.angle_gamma   90.00
#
_symmetry.space_group_name_H-M   'P 1'
#
loop_
_entity.id
_entity.type
_entity.pdbx_description
1 polymer ?
#
loop_
_entity_poly.entity_id
_entity_poly.type
_entity_poly.pdbx_seq_one_letter_code
_entity_poly.pdbx_strand_id
1 'polypeptide(L)'
;MFNGLRNFLKKPLALLTTAALITGSIFYGPGSILPTAKAEETAQSIQRLAGKTRYETAVQIAENWDEAYNVVLTRGDTFPDALAGAVLANSPQVNGPLLLTEPDSLRSEVLNEMKRLRANKVYILGGTAAVSAEVENTLKNNGMDTVRIEGSNRYETAAKIATTSVPNSTKAFLASGQTFPDALSISAYAAANNIPLLLTDVQKVPEATLNALQELGVAEVTLIGGESVISPAAADQLTEAGYRVDRLSGSNRYDTNTAILNALDFDTSNMVIATGTAFPDALAGSVLAAKEYNPIVLVPQDENALLESETLSYLNNKRDGVSTFFILGGLNVINYKVENIVRTGKYNARVSLQYWAGYANKANYEDQLNLVPSPFTDYIQILSPNCLGELQPDGSFAYRFSSAETPKYLVSLGQSKGARVVPLIMITGKGGSEVLRSSSKRATFISSAEKVIRETNADGILVDAEALDDDLAPHLISLMRDLYTKLHSQGKLVLLAVPAKTGANQPSWNKEYDYSGLAPYADYIQIMSYDKHYSTSAPGPIAPLDWVREVMAYASTQIPTEKILMGIPYYGRSWRVNNQGTGWTSEAFGLAGALKKADQYGATITRETTPTDPVGIPTFKYVDESGRNWTAYFDDRLSWTAKLDLLDRYNLGGVGGWAMNWIIDTSAPELYPLLKERMQ
;
A
#
# COMPACT_ATOMS: atom_id res chain seq x y z
N MET A 1 52.22 -10.49 47.55
CA MET A 1 52.45 -11.93 47.31
C MET A 1 52.08 -12.20 45.85
N PHE A 2 53.00 -11.94 44.91
CA PHE A 2 53.88 -12.93 44.24
C PHE A 2 53.08 -14.04 43.54
N ASN A 3 52.80 -13.88 42.23
CA ASN A 3 53.55 -14.39 41.05
C ASN A 3 53.09 -15.82 40.64
N GLY A 4 52.84 -16.19 39.38
CA GLY A 4 52.93 -15.48 38.10
C GLY A 4 52.60 -16.38 36.89
N LEU A 5 52.03 -15.74 35.86
CA LEU A 5 52.26 -15.86 34.40
C LEU A 5 53.02 -17.06 33.79
N ARG A 6 52.47 -17.68 32.71
CA ARG A 6 52.87 -17.47 31.28
C ARG A 6 52.19 -18.42 30.26
N ASN A 7 51.33 -17.82 29.41
CA ASN A 7 51.30 -17.76 27.93
C ASN A 7 51.58 -18.96 26.98
N PHE A 8 50.57 -19.18 26.10
CA PHE A 8 50.56 -19.24 24.61
C PHE A 8 51.27 -20.37 23.83
N LEU A 9 50.51 -21.11 22.99
CA LEU A 9 50.50 -21.00 21.50
C LEU A 9 49.62 -22.08 20.79
N LYS A 10 48.78 -21.59 19.86
CA LYS A 10 48.37 -22.17 18.54
C LYS A 10 47.34 -23.33 18.43
N LYS A 11 46.15 -22.97 17.89
CA LYS A 11 45.25 -23.76 17.00
C LYS A 11 45.98 -24.15 15.68
N PRO A 12 45.51 -25.09 14.80
CA PRO A 12 44.10 -25.30 14.39
C PRO A 12 43.65 -26.73 13.95
N LEU A 13 42.42 -26.82 13.42
CA LEU A 13 41.76 -27.92 12.65
C LEU A 13 41.24 -29.14 13.46
N ALA A 14 40.11 -29.79 13.16
CA ALA A 14 39.11 -29.68 12.09
C ALA A 14 37.77 -30.34 12.53
N LEU A 15 36.69 -29.91 11.88
CA LEU A 15 35.34 -30.52 11.84
C LEU A 15 35.36 -32.03 11.54
N LEU A 16 34.49 -32.79 12.19
CA LEU A 16 33.75 -33.92 11.60
C LEU A 16 32.63 -34.35 12.55
N THR A 17 31.41 -33.83 12.32
CA THR A 17 30.19 -34.38 12.91
C THR A 17 29.71 -35.55 12.07
N THR A 18 29.48 -36.65 12.80
CA THR A 18 29.05 -37.98 12.39
C THR A 18 27.82 -38.01 11.48
N ALA A 19 27.97 -38.60 10.29
CA ALA A 19 26.88 -39.17 9.51
C ALA A 19 26.65 -40.62 9.98
N ALA A 20 25.46 -40.89 10.53
CA ALA A 20 25.02 -42.25 10.81
C ALA A 20 24.15 -42.73 9.63
N LEU A 21 24.67 -43.70 8.86
CA LEU A 21 23.88 -44.52 7.95
C LEU A 21 22.92 -45.39 8.76
N ILE A 22 21.63 -45.28 8.50
CA ILE A 22 20.65 -46.33 8.80
C ILE A 22 20.09 -46.80 7.46
N THR A 23 20.57 -47.96 7.02
CA THR A 23 19.94 -48.77 5.98
C THR A 23 18.77 -49.52 6.61
N GLY A 24 17.54 -49.19 6.21
CA GLY A 24 16.33 -49.87 6.64
C GLY A 24 15.22 -49.73 5.61
N SER A 25 15.06 -50.75 4.78
CA SER A 25 13.92 -50.90 3.87
C SER A 25 12.63 -51.10 4.68
N ILE A 26 11.70 -50.15 4.64
CA ILE A 26 10.34 -50.31 5.18
C ILE A 26 9.32 -49.75 4.18
N PHE A 27 8.28 -50.54 3.99
CA PHE A 27 7.17 -50.45 3.04
C PHE A 27 6.46 -49.08 3.01
N TYR A 28 6.15 -48.60 1.81
CA TYR A 28 5.15 -47.55 1.56
C TYR A 28 3.74 -48.13 1.75
N GLY A 29 3.02 -47.63 2.77
CA GLY A 29 1.56 -47.66 2.84
C GLY A 29 1.01 -46.27 2.50
N PRO A 30 -0.20 -46.16 1.90
CA PRO A 30 -0.80 -44.88 1.60
C PRO A 30 -1.38 -44.29 2.90
N GLY A 31 -0.91 -43.11 3.30
CA GLY A 31 -1.56 -42.32 4.35
C GLY A 31 -0.77 -42.19 5.65
N SER A 32 0.22 -41.29 5.64
CA SER A 32 0.56 -40.48 6.82
C SER A 32 1.52 -39.38 6.36
N ILE A 33 0.98 -38.17 6.21
CA ILE A 33 1.75 -36.95 5.97
C ILE A 33 2.45 -36.63 7.29
N LEU A 34 3.79 -36.68 7.31
CA LEU A 34 4.56 -36.16 8.44
C LEU A 34 4.30 -34.65 8.52
N PRO A 35 3.99 -34.08 9.70
CA PRO A 35 3.90 -32.64 9.85
C PRO A 35 5.30 -32.08 9.65
N THR A 36 5.54 -31.44 8.50
CA THR A 36 6.68 -30.56 8.35
C THR A 36 6.51 -29.43 9.36
N ALA A 37 7.38 -29.38 10.36
CA ALA A 37 7.49 -28.23 11.24
C ALA A 37 7.77 -27.01 10.36
N LYS A 38 6.76 -26.16 10.18
CA LYS A 38 6.92 -24.81 9.63
C LYS A 38 7.85 -24.08 10.59
N ALA A 39 9.06 -23.74 10.14
CA ALA A 39 9.75 -22.62 10.74
C ALA A 39 8.81 -21.41 10.59
N GLU A 40 8.39 -20.81 11.71
CA GLU A 40 7.75 -19.50 11.68
C GLU A 40 8.82 -18.52 11.20
N GLU A 41 8.85 -18.29 9.89
CA GLU A 41 9.50 -17.15 9.30
C GLU A 41 8.88 -15.92 9.97
N THR A 42 9.67 -15.16 10.73
CA THR A 42 9.22 -13.89 11.32
C THR A 42 8.81 -12.99 10.17
N ALA A 43 7.49 -12.93 9.93
CA ALA A 43 6.94 -12.23 8.77
C ALA A 43 7.25 -10.74 8.90
N GLN A 44 7.98 -10.21 7.92
CA GLN A 44 8.21 -8.79 7.77
C GLN A 44 6.87 -8.05 7.74
N SER A 45 6.69 -7.10 8.65
CA SER A 45 5.50 -6.29 8.84
C SER A 45 5.62 -4.97 8.07
N ILE A 46 4.47 -4.43 7.68
CA ILE A 46 4.35 -3.13 7.02
C ILE A 46 3.33 -2.31 7.74
N GLN A 47 3.74 -1.12 8.17
CA GLN A 47 2.87 -0.16 8.81
C GLN A 47 2.89 1.14 8.02
N ARG A 48 1.79 1.43 7.34
CA ARG A 48 1.61 2.71 6.66
C ARG A 48 1.05 3.73 7.64
N LEU A 49 1.79 4.81 7.87
CA LEU A 49 1.41 5.92 8.73
C LEU A 49 1.00 7.08 7.82
N ALA A 50 -0.30 7.26 7.62
CA ALA A 50 -0.82 8.16 6.60
C ALA A 50 -2.17 8.77 6.95
N GLY A 51 -2.26 10.08 6.79
CA GLY A 51 -3.51 10.82 6.82
C GLY A 51 -3.89 11.36 5.44
N LYS A 52 -5.02 12.09 5.36
CA LYS A 52 -5.45 12.75 4.12
C LYS A 52 -4.55 13.92 3.74
N THR A 53 -3.99 14.60 4.74
CA THR A 53 -3.00 15.66 4.56
C THR A 53 -1.77 15.36 5.41
N ARG A 54 -0.72 16.15 5.20
CA ARG A 54 0.52 16.10 6.00
C ARG A 54 0.28 16.24 7.50
N TYR A 55 -0.75 16.98 7.91
CA TYR A 55 -1.08 17.21 9.31
C TYR A 55 -1.62 15.93 9.96
N GLU A 56 -2.55 15.24 9.29
CA GLU A 56 -3.04 13.96 9.80
C GLU A 56 -1.98 12.85 9.64
N THR A 57 -1.09 12.89 8.64
CA THR A 57 0.07 11.98 8.60
C THR A 57 0.98 12.17 9.80
N ALA A 58 1.28 13.41 10.20
CA ALA A 58 2.06 13.68 11.41
C ALA A 58 1.36 13.17 12.68
N VAL A 59 0.02 13.25 12.76
CA VAL A 59 -0.77 12.63 13.84
C VAL A 59 -0.62 11.11 13.83
N GLN A 60 -0.76 10.45 12.67
CA GLN A 60 -0.57 8.99 12.57
C GLN A 60 0.85 8.55 12.96
N ILE A 61 1.86 9.38 12.71
CA ILE A 61 3.22 9.14 13.20
C ILE A 61 3.26 9.26 14.72
N ALA A 62 2.65 10.30 15.29
CA ALA A 62 2.59 10.56 16.73
C ALA A 62 1.85 9.49 17.54
N GLU A 63 0.96 8.71 16.92
CA GLU A 63 0.31 7.55 17.54
C GLU A 63 1.28 6.44 17.97
N ASN A 64 2.55 6.48 17.53
CA ASN A 64 3.62 5.59 18.00
C ASN A 64 4.24 6.03 19.36
N TRP A 65 3.64 7.05 20.00
CA TRP A 65 3.89 7.42 21.39
C TRP A 65 2.63 7.15 22.21
N ASP A 66 2.77 6.36 23.28
CA ASP A 66 1.69 6.14 24.24
C ASP A 66 1.34 7.45 24.96
N GLU A 67 2.38 8.15 25.45
CA GLU A 67 2.30 9.47 26.08
C GLU A 67 3.51 10.33 25.67
N ALA A 68 3.31 11.64 25.58
CA ALA A 68 4.37 12.63 25.39
C ALA A 68 3.96 13.97 26.01
N TYR A 69 4.55 14.32 27.16
CA TYR A 69 4.21 15.55 27.87
C TYR A 69 4.72 16.80 27.15
N ASN A 70 5.81 16.70 26.39
CA ASN A 70 6.28 17.78 25.54
C ASN A 70 6.19 17.38 24.07
N VAL A 71 5.84 18.33 23.20
CA VAL A 71 5.81 18.13 21.74
C VAL A 71 6.47 19.29 21.03
N VAL A 72 6.98 19.05 19.82
CA VAL A 72 7.43 20.11 18.90
C VAL A 72 6.31 20.40 17.91
N LEU A 73 6.03 21.69 17.66
CA LEU A 73 5.08 22.14 16.65
C LEU A 73 5.78 23.05 15.64
N THR A 74 5.61 22.77 14.36
CA THR A 74 6.08 23.63 13.27
C THR A 74 5.08 23.67 12.12
N ARG A 75 5.24 24.62 11.20
CA ARG A 75 4.33 24.73 10.05
C ARG A 75 4.59 23.62 9.04
N GLY A 76 3.53 23.09 8.45
CA GLY A 76 3.62 21.97 7.51
C GLY A 76 3.84 22.36 6.05
N ASP A 77 3.65 23.62 5.68
CA ASP A 77 3.63 24.10 4.28
C ASP A 77 4.99 24.58 3.75
N THR A 78 5.92 24.96 4.62
CA THR A 78 7.33 25.26 4.29
C THR A 78 8.29 24.78 5.37
N PHE A 79 9.57 24.58 5.03
CA PHE A 79 10.58 23.92 5.87
C PHE A 79 11.65 24.78 6.59
N PRO A 80 11.88 26.08 6.31
CA PRO A 80 13.07 26.80 6.78
C PRO A 80 13.37 26.68 8.28
N ASP A 81 12.35 26.83 9.12
CA ASP A 81 12.49 26.80 10.58
C ASP A 81 12.39 25.39 11.18
N ALA A 82 12.11 24.39 10.34
CA ALA A 82 11.69 23.06 10.77
C ALA A 82 12.80 22.00 10.68
N LEU A 83 13.80 22.17 9.79
CA LEU A 83 14.75 21.10 9.43
C LEU A 83 15.58 20.57 10.63
N ALA A 84 15.90 21.41 11.61
CA ALA A 84 16.61 21.01 12.83
C ALA A 84 15.67 20.47 13.93
N GLY A 85 14.35 20.54 13.72
CA GLY A 85 13.32 20.26 14.72
C GLY A 85 13.31 18.82 15.23
N ALA A 86 13.77 17.86 14.42
CA ALA A 86 13.87 16.47 14.84
C ALA A 86 14.85 16.28 16.00
N VAL A 87 15.97 17.01 15.99
CA VAL A 87 16.98 16.97 17.07
C VAL A 87 16.39 17.49 18.37
N LEU A 88 15.58 18.55 18.31
CA LEU A 88 14.85 19.04 19.48
C LEU A 88 13.79 18.05 19.96
N ALA A 89 12.99 17.50 19.05
CA ALA A 89 11.90 16.59 19.39
C ALA A 89 12.40 15.33 20.12
N ASN A 90 13.52 14.77 19.67
CA ASN A 90 14.16 13.61 20.28
C ASN A 90 15.11 13.96 21.45
N SER A 91 15.31 15.24 21.77
CA SER A 91 16.18 15.65 22.87
C SER A 91 15.58 15.26 24.24
N PRO A 92 16.40 15.07 25.29
CA PRO A 92 15.91 14.80 26.65
C PRO A 92 14.91 15.85 27.19
N GLN A 93 14.95 17.07 26.66
CA GLN A 93 14.11 18.20 27.03
C GLN A 93 12.68 18.04 26.52
N VAL A 94 12.50 17.40 25.36
CA VAL A 94 11.18 17.18 24.75
C VAL A 94 10.78 15.72 24.89
N ASN A 95 11.57 14.81 24.31
CA ASN A 95 11.27 13.37 24.20
C ASN A 95 9.84 13.11 23.73
N GLY A 96 9.50 13.66 22.56
CA GLY A 96 8.13 13.61 22.03
C GLY A 96 8.06 13.84 20.53
N PRO A 97 6.87 13.67 19.93
CA PRO A 97 6.70 13.79 18.49
C PRO A 97 6.84 15.23 18.00
N LEU A 98 7.11 15.35 16.70
CA LEU A 98 7.02 16.59 15.94
C LEU A 98 5.68 16.60 15.17
N LEU A 99 4.81 17.53 15.55
CA LEU A 99 3.51 17.75 14.92
C LEU A 99 3.55 18.96 13.98
N LEU A 100 2.59 19.01 13.08
CA LEU A 100 2.49 20.03 12.04
C LEU A 100 1.22 20.87 12.20
N THR A 101 1.30 22.15 11.84
CA THR A 101 0.17 23.09 11.83
C THR A 101 0.13 23.91 10.55
N GLU A 102 -1.03 24.43 10.16
CA GLU A 102 -1.09 25.58 9.27
C GLU A 102 -0.45 26.81 9.93
N PRO A 103 -0.02 27.81 9.13
CA PRO A 103 0.64 29.00 9.67
C PRO A 103 -0.24 29.82 10.61
N ASP A 104 -1.55 29.83 10.38
CA ASP A 104 -2.53 30.70 11.04
C ASP A 104 -3.64 29.93 11.78
N SER A 105 -3.67 28.61 11.69
CA SER A 105 -4.72 27.80 12.29
C SER A 105 -4.20 26.45 12.78
N LEU A 106 -4.73 25.98 13.91
CA LEU A 106 -4.43 24.66 14.45
C LEU A 106 -5.60 23.72 14.20
N ARG A 107 -5.37 22.65 13.44
CA ARG A 107 -6.38 21.62 13.19
C ARG A 107 -6.83 20.94 14.47
N SER A 108 -8.11 20.59 14.50
CA SER A 108 -8.72 19.88 15.62
C SER A 108 -8.08 18.51 15.86
N GLU A 109 -7.70 17.82 14.78
CA GLU A 109 -7.04 16.52 14.77
C GLU A 109 -5.68 16.58 15.46
N VAL A 110 -4.89 17.62 15.18
CA VAL A 110 -3.58 17.84 15.81
C VAL A 110 -3.76 18.18 17.30
N LEU A 111 -4.72 19.05 17.62
CA LEU A 111 -5.02 19.40 19.02
C LEU A 111 -5.53 18.19 19.82
N ASN A 112 -6.37 17.36 19.22
CA ASN A 112 -6.87 16.13 19.84
C ASN A 112 -5.74 15.14 20.08
N GLU A 113 -4.80 15.03 19.15
CA GLU A 113 -3.63 14.18 19.33
C GLU A 113 -2.72 14.68 20.46
N MET A 114 -2.46 15.99 20.55
CA MET A 114 -1.74 16.57 21.68
C MET A 114 -2.44 16.26 23.02
N LYS A 115 -3.78 16.27 23.05
CA LYS A 115 -4.56 15.88 24.24
C LYS A 115 -4.44 14.38 24.54
N ARG A 116 -4.47 13.51 23.51
CA ARG A 116 -4.28 12.06 23.64
C ARG A 116 -2.92 11.75 24.27
N LEU A 117 -1.87 12.43 23.79
CA LEU A 117 -0.50 12.35 24.30
C LEU A 117 -0.32 12.94 25.71
N ARG A 118 -1.33 13.66 26.21
CA ARG A 118 -1.29 14.40 27.48
C ARG A 118 -0.21 15.50 27.46
N ALA A 119 0.01 16.11 26.30
CA ALA A 119 0.97 17.19 26.13
C ALA A 119 0.61 18.38 27.03
N ASN A 120 1.57 18.80 27.85
CA ASN A 120 1.48 19.97 28.71
C ASN A 120 2.28 21.16 28.16
N LYS A 121 3.29 20.90 27.32
CA LYS A 121 4.20 21.92 26.81
C LYS A 121 4.48 21.73 25.33
N VAL A 122 4.40 22.83 24.58
CA VAL A 122 4.58 22.84 23.13
C VAL A 122 5.74 23.76 22.76
N TYR A 123 6.73 23.19 22.08
CA TYR A 123 7.87 23.92 21.53
C TYR A 123 7.53 24.35 20.10
N ILE A 124 7.26 25.62 19.89
CA ILE A 124 6.89 26.20 18.59
C ILE A 124 8.15 26.61 17.85
N LEU A 125 8.37 26.08 16.65
CA LEU A 125 9.50 26.44 15.81
C LEU A 125 9.14 27.54 14.82
N GLY A 126 9.96 28.59 14.80
CA GLY A 126 9.80 29.75 13.94
C GLY A 126 9.00 30.88 14.59
N GLY A 127 9.14 32.07 14.01
CA GLY A 127 8.49 33.26 14.52
C GLY A 127 6.99 33.32 14.23
N THR A 128 6.35 34.43 14.58
CA THR A 128 4.90 34.61 14.40
C THR A 128 4.46 34.65 12.94
N ALA A 129 5.37 34.92 12.00
CA ALA A 129 5.12 34.78 10.56
C ALA A 129 5.15 33.32 10.09
N ALA A 130 5.78 32.42 10.86
CA ALA A 130 5.81 30.99 10.59
C ALA A 130 4.63 30.27 11.25
N VAL A 131 4.45 30.50 12.55
CA VAL A 131 3.33 29.97 13.33
C VAL A 131 2.75 31.12 14.14
N SER A 132 1.53 31.54 13.78
CA SER A 132 0.91 32.76 14.27
C SER A 132 0.72 32.78 15.79
N ALA A 133 0.53 33.99 16.32
CA ALA A 133 0.13 34.15 17.70
C ALA A 133 -1.25 33.51 17.99
N GLU A 134 -2.12 33.37 16.99
CA GLU A 134 -3.43 32.73 17.14
C GLU A 134 -3.31 31.23 17.37
N VAL A 135 -2.40 30.56 16.66
CA VAL A 135 -2.05 29.16 16.93
C VAL A 135 -1.52 29.01 18.36
N GLU A 136 -0.58 29.85 18.76
CA GLU A 136 -0.03 29.84 20.12
C GLU A 136 -1.09 30.10 21.20
N ASN A 137 -2.00 31.06 20.97
CA ASN A 137 -3.11 31.34 21.87
C ASN A 137 -4.09 30.17 21.96
N THR A 138 -4.33 29.48 20.85
CA THR A 138 -5.17 28.27 20.82
C THR A 138 -4.60 27.17 21.72
N LEU A 139 -3.27 26.97 21.70
CA LEU A 139 -2.58 26.03 22.58
C LEU A 139 -2.73 26.42 24.06
N LYS A 140 -2.44 27.69 24.40
CA LYS A 140 -2.58 28.22 25.78
C LYS A 140 -4.00 28.10 26.32
N ASN A 141 -4.99 28.41 25.49
CA ASN A 141 -6.41 28.28 25.85
C ASN A 141 -6.83 26.83 26.09
N ASN A 142 -6.07 25.85 25.57
CA ASN A 142 -6.28 24.43 25.84
C ASN A 142 -5.38 23.89 26.98
N GLY A 143 -4.79 24.78 27.78
CA GLY A 143 -4.03 24.43 28.98
C GLY A 143 -2.61 23.95 28.71
N MET A 144 -2.03 24.28 27.54
CA MET A 144 -0.66 23.93 27.19
C MET A 144 0.26 25.15 27.31
N ASP A 145 1.37 24.98 28.00
CA ASP A 145 2.46 25.95 28.03
C ASP A 145 3.16 25.98 26.66
N THR A 146 3.64 27.15 26.24
CA THR A 146 4.33 27.29 24.96
C THR A 146 5.72 27.89 25.12
N VAL A 147 6.68 27.36 24.37
CA VAL A 147 8.03 27.92 24.23
C VAL A 147 8.31 28.11 22.75
N ARG A 148 8.52 29.36 22.33
CA ARG A 148 8.85 29.67 20.94
C ARG A 148 10.36 29.71 20.76
N ILE A 149 10.85 28.95 19.78
CA ILE A 149 12.24 28.96 19.33
C ILE A 149 12.26 29.57 17.93
N GLU A 150 12.71 30.83 17.84
CA GLU A 150 12.69 31.61 16.60
C GLU A 150 13.99 32.37 16.41
N GLY A 151 14.47 32.48 15.18
CA GLY A 151 15.51 33.42 14.75
C GLY A 151 14.97 34.42 13.73
N SER A 152 15.78 35.41 13.37
CA SER A 152 15.41 36.39 12.32
C SER A 152 15.38 35.75 10.93
N ASN A 153 15.99 34.58 10.78
CA ASN A 153 16.03 33.75 9.59
C ASN A 153 16.26 32.28 9.98
N ARG A 154 16.19 31.39 8.99
CA ARG A 154 16.35 29.93 9.15
C ARG A 154 17.64 29.50 9.82
N TYR A 155 18.73 30.23 9.61
CA TYR A 155 20.04 29.90 10.17
C TYR A 155 20.08 30.22 11.67
N GLU A 156 19.54 31.37 12.06
CA GLU A 156 19.37 31.74 13.47
C GLU A 156 18.39 30.82 14.20
N THR A 157 17.28 30.42 13.57
CA THR A 157 16.35 29.45 14.15
C THR A 157 17.06 28.12 14.39
N ALA A 158 17.78 27.59 13.38
CA ALA A 158 18.53 26.34 13.52
C ALA A 158 19.62 26.42 14.59
N ALA A 159 20.35 27.53 14.68
CA ALA A 159 21.31 27.80 15.74
C ALA A 159 20.68 27.71 17.14
N LYS A 160 19.53 28.37 17.35
CA LYS A 160 18.81 28.33 18.63
C LYS A 160 18.24 26.95 18.95
N ILE A 161 17.75 26.23 17.94
CA ILE A 161 17.31 24.84 18.10
C ILE A 161 18.50 23.99 18.58
N ALA A 162 19.66 24.11 17.94
CA ALA A 162 20.86 23.35 18.29
C ALA A 162 21.32 23.63 19.72
N THR A 163 21.46 24.90 20.11
CA THR A 163 21.91 25.28 21.46
C THR A 163 20.90 24.94 22.55
N THR A 164 19.60 24.90 22.23
CA THR A 164 18.55 24.47 23.18
C THR A 164 18.49 22.95 23.36
N SER A 165 18.69 22.19 22.28
CA SER A 165 18.48 20.73 22.26
C SER A 165 19.70 19.94 22.71
N VAL A 166 20.89 20.31 22.24
CA VAL A 166 22.12 19.55 22.47
C VAL A 166 23.21 20.47 23.06
N PRO A 167 23.16 20.78 24.37
CA PRO A 167 24.19 21.61 24.98
C PRO A 167 25.54 20.84 25.03
N ASN A 168 26.63 21.50 24.60
CA ASN A 168 28.01 20.98 24.63
C ASN A 168 28.25 19.75 23.73
N SER A 169 28.20 19.93 22.40
CA SER A 169 28.54 18.88 21.44
C SER A 169 29.88 19.16 20.75
N THR A 170 30.76 18.16 20.72
CA THR A 170 32.04 18.25 19.99
C THR A 170 31.89 18.03 18.49
N LYS A 171 30.70 17.60 18.04
CA LYS A 171 30.38 17.32 16.63
C LYS A 171 29.17 18.13 16.17
N ALA A 172 29.10 18.48 14.90
CA ALA A 172 27.90 19.04 14.29
C ALA A 172 27.71 18.56 12.84
N PHE A 173 26.45 18.43 12.44
CA PHE A 173 26.09 18.30 11.04
C PHE A 173 25.68 19.65 10.48
N LEU A 174 26.20 20.00 9.30
CA LEU A 174 25.83 21.22 8.57
C LEU A 174 25.20 20.83 7.23
N ALA A 175 23.94 21.21 7.03
CA ALA A 175 23.22 21.00 5.77
C ALA A 175 22.85 22.34 5.11
N SER A 176 22.50 22.32 3.83
CA SER A 176 22.03 23.53 3.15
C SER A 176 20.73 24.04 3.79
N GLY A 177 20.66 25.34 4.06
CA GLY A 177 19.40 25.99 4.43
C GLY A 177 18.49 26.29 3.24
N GLN A 178 18.98 26.14 2.01
CA GLN A 178 18.25 26.49 0.79
C GLN A 178 17.41 25.33 0.24
N THR A 179 17.80 24.10 0.55
CA THR A 179 17.10 22.86 0.18
C THR A 179 16.91 21.99 1.41
N PHE A 180 16.00 21.02 1.35
CA PHE A 180 15.66 20.14 2.48
C PHE A 180 16.19 18.70 2.43
N PRO A 181 16.39 18.04 1.26
CA PRO A 181 16.58 16.59 1.26
C PRO A 181 17.82 16.10 2.02
N ASP A 182 18.91 16.85 1.94
CA ASP A 182 20.16 16.51 2.61
C ASP A 182 20.01 16.62 4.15
N ALA A 183 19.34 17.67 4.63
CA ALA A 183 19.03 17.83 6.05
C ALA A 183 18.16 16.67 6.57
N LEU A 184 17.09 16.33 5.85
CA LEU A 184 16.20 15.22 6.24
C LEU A 184 16.93 13.87 6.28
N SER A 185 17.90 13.66 5.39
CA SER A 185 18.65 12.42 5.31
C SER A 185 19.52 12.16 6.54
N ILE A 186 19.97 13.20 7.24
CA ILE A 186 20.77 13.09 8.46
C ILE A 186 19.95 13.27 9.74
N SER A 187 18.74 13.85 9.66
CA SER A 187 17.93 14.25 10.83
C SER A 187 17.73 13.14 11.84
N ALA A 188 17.40 11.92 11.40
CA ALA A 188 17.16 10.78 12.29
C ALA A 188 18.43 10.40 13.09
N TYR A 189 19.57 10.32 12.39
CA TYR A 189 20.85 9.99 13.04
C TYR A 189 21.32 11.10 13.99
N ALA A 190 21.19 12.36 13.56
CA ALA A 190 21.53 13.53 14.37
C ALA A 190 20.71 13.55 15.66
N ALA A 191 19.41 13.30 15.56
CA ALA A 191 18.48 13.25 16.68
C ALA A 191 18.75 12.06 17.62
N ALA A 192 19.02 10.87 17.07
CA ALA A 192 19.31 9.67 17.87
C ALA A 192 20.63 9.79 18.66
N ASN A 193 21.65 10.41 18.06
CA ASN A 193 22.98 10.52 18.66
C ASN A 193 23.21 11.83 19.43
N ASN A 194 22.17 12.66 19.60
CA ASN A 194 22.29 13.99 20.19
C ASN A 194 23.44 14.79 19.54
N ILE A 195 23.40 14.92 18.20
CA ILE A 195 24.34 15.75 17.44
C ILE A 195 23.54 16.92 16.84
N PRO A 196 23.95 18.18 17.05
CA PRO A 196 23.26 19.34 16.51
C PRO A 196 23.26 19.32 14.97
N LEU A 197 22.10 19.61 14.39
CA LEU A 197 21.94 19.89 12.96
C LEU A 197 21.81 21.41 12.77
N LEU A 198 22.81 22.01 12.13
CA LEU A 198 22.87 23.42 11.79
C LEU A 198 22.70 23.60 10.28
N LEU A 199 22.35 24.83 9.88
CA LEU A 199 22.14 25.18 8.48
C LEU A 199 23.22 26.14 7.98
N THR A 200 23.59 26.03 6.71
CA THR A 200 24.51 26.95 6.04
C THR A 200 23.94 27.46 4.72
N ASP A 201 24.39 28.63 4.27
CA ASP A 201 24.16 29.08 2.91
C ASP A 201 25.12 28.37 1.94
N VAL A 202 24.85 28.46 0.64
CA VAL A 202 25.63 27.76 -0.40
C VAL A 202 27.07 28.25 -0.44
N GLN A 203 27.29 29.57 -0.37
CA GLN A 203 28.61 30.16 -0.58
C GLN A 203 29.34 30.56 0.71
N LYS A 204 28.63 30.62 1.83
CA LYS A 204 29.16 31.14 3.09
C LYS A 204 28.44 30.53 4.28
N VAL A 205 29.19 30.17 5.32
CA VAL A 205 28.63 29.83 6.62
C VAL A 205 28.14 31.11 7.32
N PRO A 206 26.84 31.21 7.63
CA PRO A 206 26.28 32.36 8.33
C PRO A 206 26.91 32.56 9.71
N GLU A 207 26.98 33.81 10.16
CA GLU A 207 27.56 34.16 11.46
C GLU A 207 26.82 33.47 12.62
N ALA A 208 25.49 33.37 12.55
CA ALA A 208 24.69 32.63 13.53
C ALA A 208 25.13 31.16 13.66
N THR A 209 25.50 30.52 12.55
CA THR A 209 25.96 29.14 12.52
C THR A 209 27.36 29.01 13.13
N LEU A 210 28.28 29.92 12.81
CA LEU A 210 29.63 29.94 13.41
C LEU A 210 29.59 30.18 14.91
N ASN A 211 28.75 31.12 15.37
CA ASN A 211 28.57 31.41 16.78
C ASN A 211 28.00 30.20 17.53
N ALA A 212 27.03 29.49 16.94
CA ALA A 212 26.49 28.28 17.53
C ALA A 212 27.54 27.16 17.61
N LEU A 213 28.36 26.95 16.58
CA LEU A 213 29.46 25.97 16.61
C LEU A 213 30.44 26.26 17.77
N GLN A 214 30.79 27.54 17.95
CA GLN A 214 31.67 27.97 19.04
C GLN A 214 31.01 27.78 20.42
N GLU A 215 29.75 28.21 20.59
CA GLU A 215 29.00 28.07 21.84
C GLU A 215 28.84 26.61 22.27
N LEU A 216 28.62 25.72 21.29
CA LEU A 216 28.48 24.28 21.52
C LEU A 216 29.81 23.57 21.78
N GLY A 217 30.95 24.21 21.53
CA GLY A 217 32.27 23.59 21.66
C GLY A 217 32.57 22.56 20.57
N VAL A 218 32.04 22.77 19.37
CA VAL A 218 32.23 21.85 18.23
C VAL A 218 33.68 21.90 17.75
N ALA A 219 34.25 20.73 17.46
CA ALA A 219 35.56 20.58 16.85
C ALA A 219 35.48 19.89 15.47
N GLU A 220 34.48 19.02 15.28
CA GLU A 220 34.27 18.27 14.04
C GLU A 220 32.94 18.67 13.38
N VAL A 221 33.01 19.07 12.12
CA VAL A 221 31.85 19.39 11.30
C VAL A 221 31.76 18.40 10.15
N THR A 222 30.59 17.76 9.99
CA THR A 222 30.31 16.96 8.79
C THR A 222 29.28 17.70 7.93
N LEU A 223 29.70 18.07 6.72
CA LEU A 223 28.84 18.67 5.71
C LEU A 223 27.95 17.60 5.08
N ILE A 224 26.66 17.87 5.01
CA ILE A 224 25.67 16.96 4.42
C ILE A 224 25.13 17.60 3.14
N GLY A 225 25.49 17.00 2.01
CA GLY A 225 25.16 17.50 0.67
C GLY A 225 26.41 17.78 -0.18
N GLY A 226 26.22 17.80 -1.50
CA GLY A 226 27.29 18.02 -2.47
C GLY A 226 27.76 19.47 -2.57
N GLU A 227 28.79 19.71 -3.38
CA GLU A 227 29.39 21.04 -3.56
C GLU A 227 28.45 22.08 -4.20
N SER A 228 27.41 21.63 -4.91
CA SER A 228 26.41 22.52 -5.51
C SER A 228 25.47 23.18 -4.49
N VAL A 229 25.33 22.59 -3.30
CA VAL A 229 24.46 23.08 -2.22
C VAL A 229 25.24 23.59 -1.00
N ILE A 230 26.50 23.18 -0.85
CA ILE A 230 27.47 23.71 0.11
C ILE A 230 28.83 23.76 -0.59
N SER A 231 29.21 24.94 -1.07
CA SER A 231 30.39 25.13 -1.93
C SER A 231 31.70 24.87 -1.19
N PRO A 232 32.81 24.64 -1.92
CA PRO A 232 34.15 24.59 -1.33
C PRO A 232 34.47 25.83 -0.50
N ALA A 233 34.03 27.03 -0.91
CA ALA A 233 34.26 28.26 -0.16
C ALA A 233 33.62 28.24 1.25
N ALA A 234 32.41 27.67 1.39
CA ALA A 234 31.79 27.49 2.70
C ALA A 234 32.53 26.45 3.56
N ALA A 235 33.07 25.40 2.94
CA ALA A 235 33.87 24.38 3.63
C ALA A 235 35.25 24.92 4.08
N ASP A 236 35.90 25.71 3.22
CA ASP A 236 37.18 26.36 3.50
C ASP A 236 37.03 27.34 4.66
N GLN A 237 35.93 28.11 4.71
CA GLN A 237 35.63 29.00 5.84
C GLN A 237 35.59 28.26 7.20
N LEU A 238 35.09 27.02 7.25
CA LEU A 238 35.10 26.20 8.47
C LEU A 238 36.51 25.69 8.79
N THR A 239 37.24 25.25 7.77
CA THR A 239 38.61 24.76 7.96
C THR A 239 39.54 25.86 8.45
N GLU A 240 39.44 27.06 7.87
CA GLU A 240 40.17 28.26 8.30
C GLU A 240 39.78 28.71 9.72
N ALA A 241 38.52 28.49 10.12
CA ALA A 241 38.05 28.71 11.49
C ALA A 241 38.50 27.63 12.48
N GLY A 242 39.25 26.61 12.02
CA GLY A 242 39.88 25.59 12.87
C GLY A 242 39.06 24.32 13.08
N TYR A 243 37.94 24.13 12.36
CA TYR A 243 37.15 22.90 12.44
C TYR A 243 37.75 21.80 11.56
N ARG A 244 37.66 20.54 12.02
CA ARG A 244 37.87 19.38 11.15
C ARG A 244 36.61 19.17 10.32
N VAL A 245 36.73 19.27 8.99
CA VAL A 245 35.58 19.21 8.07
C VAL A 245 35.59 17.90 7.29
N ASP A 246 34.56 17.09 7.49
CA ASP A 246 34.25 15.89 6.69
C ASP A 246 32.99 16.15 5.83
N ARG A 247 32.72 15.32 4.81
CA ARG A 247 31.53 15.47 3.95
C ARG A 247 30.89 14.14 3.61
N LEU A 248 29.55 14.09 3.67
CA LEU A 248 28.72 13.02 3.13
C LEU A 248 27.80 13.58 2.06
N SER A 249 27.86 13.03 0.85
CA SER A 249 27.13 13.54 -0.31
C SER A 249 26.99 12.51 -1.41
N GLY A 250 25.97 12.67 -2.26
CA GLY A 250 25.80 11.93 -3.50
C GLY A 250 25.43 12.85 -4.67
N SER A 251 25.19 12.25 -5.85
CA SER A 251 24.87 13.01 -7.07
C SER A 251 23.46 13.64 -7.04
N ASN A 252 22.58 13.07 -6.24
CA ASN A 252 21.21 13.50 -6.02
C ASN A 252 20.78 13.19 -4.57
N ARG A 253 19.55 13.55 -4.20
CA ARG A 253 19.03 13.38 -2.83
C ARG A 253 19.01 11.93 -2.33
N TYR A 254 18.78 10.97 -3.21
CA TYR A 254 18.71 9.54 -2.87
C TYR A 254 20.12 8.97 -2.69
N ASP A 255 21.07 9.40 -3.52
CA ASP A 255 22.47 9.04 -3.38
C ASP A 255 23.09 9.64 -2.11
N THR A 256 22.77 10.91 -1.76
CA THR A 256 23.20 11.49 -0.48
C THR A 256 22.63 10.70 0.69
N ASN A 257 21.33 10.39 0.66
CA ASN A 257 20.70 9.57 1.69
C ASN A 257 21.40 8.20 1.81
N THR A 258 21.65 7.52 0.69
CA THR A 258 22.30 6.21 0.68
C THR A 258 23.77 6.28 1.14
N ALA A 259 24.49 7.35 0.81
CA ALA A 259 25.85 7.59 1.32
C ALA A 259 25.87 7.71 2.85
N ILE A 260 24.90 8.42 3.43
CA ILE A 260 24.73 8.54 4.89
C ILE A 260 24.38 7.18 5.50
N LEU A 261 23.41 6.48 4.93
CA LEU A 261 22.94 5.17 5.40
C LEU A 261 24.03 4.09 5.39
N ASN A 262 24.98 4.18 4.46
CA ASN A 262 26.13 3.27 4.39
C ASN A 262 27.30 3.68 5.30
N ALA A 263 27.45 4.98 5.58
CA ALA A 263 28.57 5.52 6.34
C ALA A 263 28.36 5.47 7.86
N LEU A 264 27.09 5.39 8.31
CA LEU A 264 26.72 5.51 9.71
C LEU A 264 26.01 4.25 10.23
N ASP A 265 26.13 4.00 11.52
CA ASP A 265 25.52 2.84 12.17
C ASP A 265 24.07 3.13 12.55
N PHE A 266 23.15 2.37 11.96
CA PHE A 266 21.73 2.38 12.29
C PHE A 266 21.28 0.99 12.76
N ASP A 267 20.28 0.94 13.63
CA ASP A 267 19.51 -0.29 13.83
C ASP A 267 18.59 -0.48 12.63
N THR A 268 18.91 -1.45 11.77
CA THR A 268 18.13 -1.77 10.59
C THR A 268 17.01 -2.78 10.85
N SER A 269 16.73 -3.13 12.11
CA SER A 269 15.61 -4.02 12.47
C SER A 269 14.26 -3.42 12.07
N ASN A 270 14.15 -2.09 12.06
CA ASN A 270 13.04 -1.40 11.40
C ASN A 270 13.59 -0.33 10.46
N MET A 271 12.82 0.06 9.45
CA MET A 271 13.19 1.15 8.54
C MET A 271 12.01 2.09 8.32
N VAL A 272 12.26 3.40 8.42
CA VAL A 272 11.27 4.43 8.10
C VAL A 272 11.45 4.84 6.64
N ILE A 273 10.40 4.77 5.83
CA ILE A 273 10.43 5.02 4.40
C ILE A 273 9.62 6.27 4.10
N ALA A 274 10.25 7.26 3.47
CA ALA A 274 9.62 8.53 3.12
C ALA A 274 9.91 8.93 1.67
N THR A 275 9.04 9.74 1.07
CA THR A 275 9.35 10.31 -0.25
C THR A 275 10.53 11.28 -0.16
N GLY A 276 11.41 11.25 -1.16
CA GLY A 276 12.42 12.29 -1.32
C GLY A 276 11.86 13.58 -1.93
N THR A 277 10.65 13.59 -2.48
CA THR A 277 10.11 14.73 -3.26
C THR A 277 9.43 15.81 -2.43
N ALA A 278 9.05 15.51 -1.18
CA ALA A 278 8.42 16.42 -0.23
C ALA A 278 8.99 16.21 1.19
N PHE A 279 8.92 17.25 2.03
CA PHE A 279 9.54 17.26 3.36
C PHE A 279 8.65 16.88 4.57
N PRO A 280 7.32 17.14 4.60
CA PRO A 280 6.58 17.12 5.87
C PRO A 280 6.55 15.75 6.56
N ASP A 281 6.33 14.69 5.79
CA ASP A 281 6.20 13.33 6.32
C ASP A 281 7.56 12.82 6.84
N ALA A 282 8.64 13.05 6.08
CA ALA A 282 10.00 12.72 6.48
C ALA A 282 10.47 13.53 7.71
N LEU A 283 10.06 14.80 7.81
CA LEU A 283 10.37 15.65 8.96
C LEU A 283 9.78 15.06 10.25
N ALA A 284 8.48 14.77 10.28
CA ALA A 284 7.84 14.14 11.44
C ALA A 284 8.37 12.72 11.68
N GLY A 285 8.53 11.94 10.60
CA GLY A 285 9.00 10.57 10.64
C GLY A 285 10.45 10.38 11.06
N SER A 286 11.30 11.40 10.89
CA SER A 286 12.68 11.35 11.37
C SER A 286 12.77 11.25 12.89
N VAL A 287 11.77 11.75 13.62
CA VAL A 287 11.67 11.60 15.08
C VAL A 287 11.29 10.16 15.45
N LEU A 288 10.36 9.54 14.70
CA LEU A 288 10.03 8.12 14.86
C LEU A 288 11.25 7.24 14.61
N ALA A 289 12.01 7.53 13.54
CA ALA A 289 13.24 6.82 13.23
C ALA A 289 14.30 6.99 14.35
N ALA A 290 14.46 8.21 14.86
CA ALA A 290 15.46 8.53 15.88
C ALA A 290 15.23 7.81 17.22
N LYS A 291 13.97 7.53 17.59
CA LYS A 291 13.59 6.89 18.86
C LYS A 291 14.30 5.56 19.10
N GLU A 292 14.46 4.76 18.05
CA GLU A 292 15.04 3.41 18.09
C GLU A 292 16.29 3.30 17.20
N TYR A 293 16.98 4.43 16.92
CA TYR A 293 18.17 4.48 16.06
C TYR A 293 17.95 3.89 14.66
N ASN A 294 16.72 3.92 14.15
CA ASN A 294 16.38 3.37 12.84
C ASN A 294 16.74 4.35 11.72
N PRO A 295 17.04 3.85 10.51
CA PRO A 295 17.28 4.70 9.35
C PRO A 295 15.96 5.30 8.83
N ILE A 296 16.08 6.51 8.26
CA ILE A 296 15.08 7.05 7.34
C ILE A 296 15.62 6.92 5.90
N VAL A 297 14.92 6.12 5.09
CA VAL A 297 15.25 5.87 3.69
C VAL A 297 14.36 6.71 2.80
N LEU A 298 14.96 7.55 1.96
CA LEU A 298 14.25 8.37 1.00
C LEU A 298 14.08 7.60 -0.32
N VAL A 299 12.84 7.47 -0.79
CA VAL A 299 12.51 6.80 -2.06
C VAL A 299 11.90 7.78 -3.07
N PRO A 300 12.13 7.58 -4.39
CA PRO A 300 11.40 8.32 -5.40
C PRO A 300 9.94 7.84 -5.47
N GLN A 301 9.07 8.73 -5.97
CA GLN A 301 7.66 8.40 -6.19
C GLN A 301 7.46 7.52 -7.42
N ASP A 302 8.35 7.61 -8.41
CA ASP A 302 8.38 6.78 -9.60
C ASP A 302 9.12 5.48 -9.31
N GLU A 303 8.45 4.35 -9.55
CA GLU A 303 9.00 3.02 -9.35
C GLU A 303 10.21 2.72 -10.25
N ASN A 304 10.27 3.26 -11.46
CA ASN A 304 11.40 3.02 -12.36
C ASN A 304 12.66 3.73 -11.85
N ALA A 305 12.52 4.96 -11.36
CA ALA A 305 13.60 5.68 -10.69
C ALA A 305 14.12 4.92 -9.45
N LEU A 306 13.26 4.19 -8.71
CA LEU A 306 13.72 3.37 -7.58
C LEU A 306 14.47 2.12 -8.05
N LEU A 307 13.99 1.44 -9.09
CA LEU A 307 14.60 0.21 -9.62
C LEU A 307 16.05 0.40 -10.06
N GLU A 308 16.38 1.57 -10.58
CA GLU A 308 17.71 1.90 -11.09
C GLU A 308 18.60 2.62 -10.04
N SER A 309 18.17 2.70 -8.78
CA SER A 309 18.83 3.49 -7.74
C SER A 309 19.69 2.69 -6.76
N GLU A 310 20.70 3.37 -6.19
CA GLU A 310 21.47 2.86 -5.04
C GLU A 310 20.60 2.63 -3.79
N THR A 311 19.47 3.34 -3.68
CA THR A 311 18.50 3.12 -2.61
C THR A 311 17.93 1.70 -2.66
N LEU A 312 17.63 1.17 -3.85
CA LEU A 312 17.20 -0.23 -3.98
C LEU A 312 18.34 -1.19 -3.63
N SER A 313 19.58 -0.90 -4.04
CA SER A 313 20.75 -1.70 -3.64
C SER A 313 20.90 -1.77 -2.12
N TYR A 314 20.75 -0.64 -1.42
CA TYR A 314 20.76 -0.59 0.05
C TYR A 314 19.63 -1.44 0.65
N LEU A 315 18.40 -1.26 0.17
CA LEU A 315 17.25 -2.03 0.63
C LEU A 315 17.47 -3.54 0.43
N ASN A 316 17.90 -3.97 -0.76
CA ASN A 316 18.16 -5.38 -1.07
C ASN A 316 19.20 -6.01 -0.13
N ASN A 317 20.23 -5.27 0.27
CA ASN A 317 21.28 -5.76 1.16
C ASN A 317 20.83 -5.90 2.63
N LYS A 318 19.76 -5.21 3.03
CA LYS A 318 19.32 -5.13 4.43
C LYS A 318 17.96 -5.77 4.69
N ARG A 319 17.13 -5.93 3.65
CA ARG A 319 15.71 -6.30 3.72
C ARG A 319 15.42 -7.53 4.56
N ASP A 320 16.22 -8.59 4.42
CA ASP A 320 15.98 -9.85 5.13
C ASP A 320 16.13 -9.71 6.66
N GLY A 321 16.83 -8.67 7.13
CA GLY A 321 16.95 -8.32 8.55
C GLY A 321 15.91 -7.32 9.06
N VAL A 322 15.06 -6.79 8.19
CA VAL A 322 14.05 -5.78 8.56
C VAL A 322 12.77 -6.48 9.03
N SER A 323 12.41 -6.25 10.29
CA SER A 323 11.15 -6.69 10.91
C SER A 323 9.97 -5.83 10.48
N THR A 324 10.12 -4.50 10.46
CA THR A 324 9.03 -3.58 10.06
C THR A 324 9.51 -2.48 9.11
N PHE A 325 8.79 -2.26 8.01
CA PHE A 325 8.87 -1.00 7.27
C PHE A 325 7.73 -0.06 7.66
N PHE A 326 8.09 1.14 8.13
CA PHE A 326 7.15 2.22 8.38
C PHE A 326 7.05 3.10 7.14
N ILE A 327 5.96 2.98 6.38
CA ILE A 327 5.76 3.76 5.16
C ILE A 327 5.03 5.06 5.50
N LEU A 328 5.66 6.20 5.25
CA LEU A 328 5.09 7.51 5.58
C LEU A 328 4.32 8.11 4.41
N GLY A 329 3.11 8.57 4.70
CA GLY A 329 2.23 9.21 3.71
C GLY A 329 1.35 8.21 2.96
N GLY A 330 0.30 8.75 2.32
CA GLY A 330 -0.69 7.96 1.59
C GLY A 330 -0.16 7.39 0.27
N LEU A 331 -1.03 6.68 -0.46
CA LEU A 331 -0.68 6.07 -1.76
C LEU A 331 -0.32 7.08 -2.85
N ASN A 332 -0.72 8.34 -2.70
CA ASN A 332 -0.31 9.44 -3.59
C ASN A 332 1.13 9.92 -3.31
N VAL A 333 1.71 9.56 -2.16
CA VAL A 333 3.07 9.92 -1.75
C VAL A 333 4.02 8.76 -2.04
N ILE A 334 3.70 7.58 -1.52
CA ILE A 334 4.40 6.32 -1.80
C ILE A 334 3.35 5.34 -2.32
N ASN A 335 3.35 5.13 -3.63
CA ASN A 335 2.38 4.25 -4.29
C ASN A 335 2.69 2.76 -3.99
N TYR A 336 1.75 1.88 -4.34
CA TYR A 336 1.86 0.44 -4.05
C TYR A 336 3.02 -0.24 -4.79
N LYS A 337 3.47 0.28 -5.93
CA LYS A 337 4.61 -0.26 -6.68
C LYS A 337 5.92 0.04 -5.97
N VAL A 338 6.09 1.28 -5.51
CA VAL A 338 7.24 1.69 -4.70
C VAL A 338 7.24 0.92 -3.37
N GLU A 339 6.08 0.82 -2.69
CA GLU A 339 5.95 -0.03 -1.49
C GLU A 339 6.33 -1.48 -1.77
N ASN A 340 5.89 -2.05 -2.91
CA ASN A 340 6.22 -3.43 -3.29
C ASN A 340 7.73 -3.61 -3.51
N ILE A 341 8.39 -2.66 -4.20
CA ILE A 341 9.85 -2.71 -4.41
C ILE A 341 10.58 -2.59 -3.08
N VAL A 342 10.15 -1.71 -2.17
CA VAL A 342 10.72 -1.60 -0.82
C VAL A 342 10.64 -2.95 -0.10
N ARG A 343 9.45 -3.54 -0.09
CA ARG A 343 9.15 -4.80 0.58
C ARG A 343 9.82 -6.04 0.02
N THR A 344 9.85 -6.17 -1.30
CA THR A 344 10.16 -7.45 -1.97
C THR A 344 11.40 -7.36 -2.85
N GLY A 345 11.81 -6.14 -3.22
CA GLY A 345 12.86 -5.88 -4.21
C GLY A 345 12.41 -6.12 -5.63
N LYS A 346 11.15 -6.48 -5.85
CA LYS A 346 10.61 -6.81 -7.16
C LYS A 346 9.70 -5.70 -7.65
N TYR A 347 9.77 -5.48 -8.95
CA TYR A 347 8.90 -4.54 -9.64
C TYR A 347 7.44 -5.02 -9.70
N ASN A 348 7.20 -6.34 -9.74
CA ASN A 348 5.91 -6.93 -10.12
C ASN A 348 4.73 -6.39 -9.31
N ALA A 349 4.12 -5.34 -9.85
CA ALA A 349 3.04 -4.58 -9.27
C ALA A 349 1.71 -5.16 -9.75
N ARG A 350 1.42 -6.41 -9.36
CA ARG A 350 0.12 -7.00 -9.68
C ARG A 350 -0.94 -6.47 -8.74
N VAL A 351 -2.16 -6.38 -9.25
CA VAL A 351 -3.33 -5.95 -8.52
C VAL A 351 -4.28 -7.13 -8.35
N SER A 352 -4.55 -7.47 -7.09
CA SER A 352 -5.67 -8.31 -6.69
C SER A 352 -6.85 -7.41 -6.35
N LEU A 353 -7.83 -7.41 -7.25
CA LEU A 353 -9.15 -6.81 -7.02
C LEU A 353 -10.08 -7.88 -6.47
N GLN A 354 -10.69 -7.60 -5.32
CA GLN A 354 -11.66 -8.49 -4.70
C GLN A 354 -13.03 -7.83 -4.64
N TYR A 355 -14.03 -8.52 -5.20
CA TYR A 355 -15.42 -8.10 -5.11
C TYR A 355 -15.94 -8.38 -3.69
N TRP A 356 -16.17 -7.29 -2.96
CA TRP A 356 -16.56 -7.29 -1.55
C TRP A 356 -18.09 -7.32 -1.47
N ALA A 357 -18.65 -8.53 -1.52
CA ALA A 357 -20.05 -8.78 -1.81
C ALA A 357 -20.91 -8.84 -0.53
N GLY A 358 -21.10 -7.71 0.14
CA GLY A 358 -21.95 -7.60 1.34
C GLY A 358 -23.40 -7.16 1.09
N TYR A 359 -23.68 -6.60 -0.09
CA TYR A 359 -24.99 -6.08 -0.50
C TYR A 359 -25.56 -5.06 0.50
N ALA A 360 -26.79 -5.26 0.99
CA ALA A 360 -27.46 -4.36 1.93
C ALA A 360 -27.20 -4.73 3.40
N ASN A 361 -26.19 -5.58 3.69
CA ASN A 361 -25.87 -6.03 5.04
C ASN A 361 -24.42 -5.66 5.41
N LYS A 362 -24.27 -4.74 6.38
CA LYS A 362 -22.98 -4.28 6.90
C LYS A 362 -22.12 -5.42 7.45
N ALA A 363 -22.71 -6.36 8.20
CA ALA A 363 -21.98 -7.45 8.86
C ALA A 363 -21.28 -8.36 7.85
N ASN A 364 -21.93 -8.63 6.71
CA ASN A 364 -21.32 -9.44 5.64
C ASN A 364 -20.00 -8.84 5.14
N TYR A 365 -19.90 -7.51 5.08
CA TYR A 365 -18.66 -6.85 4.68
C TYR A 365 -17.55 -7.06 5.73
N GLU A 366 -17.88 -6.86 7.01
CA GLU A 366 -16.94 -7.02 8.12
C GLU A 366 -16.43 -8.47 8.22
N ASP A 367 -17.34 -9.44 8.16
CA ASP A 367 -17.00 -10.87 8.22
C ASP A 367 -16.05 -11.29 7.10
N GLN A 368 -16.28 -10.83 5.87
CA GLN A 368 -15.43 -11.13 4.71
C GLN A 368 -14.01 -10.57 4.86
N LEU A 369 -13.82 -9.41 5.51
CA LEU A 369 -12.48 -8.86 5.74
C LEU A 369 -11.72 -9.59 6.85
N ASN A 370 -12.42 -10.12 7.86
CA ASN A 370 -11.79 -10.84 8.98
C ASN A 370 -11.11 -12.14 8.53
N LEU A 371 -11.47 -12.67 7.35
CA LEU A 371 -10.87 -13.86 6.75
C LEU A 371 -9.54 -13.59 6.04
N VAL A 372 -9.22 -12.31 5.76
CA VAL A 372 -8.01 -11.95 5.01
C VAL A 372 -6.81 -11.89 5.97
N PRO A 373 -5.73 -12.64 5.74
CA PRO A 373 -4.57 -12.60 6.62
C PRO A 373 -3.85 -11.24 6.56
N SER A 374 -3.03 -10.97 7.57
CA SER A 374 -2.15 -9.79 7.59
C SER A 374 -0.74 -10.13 7.06
N PRO A 375 -0.01 -9.17 6.46
CA PRO A 375 -0.47 -7.84 6.06
C PRO A 375 -1.51 -7.93 4.92
N PHE A 376 -2.57 -7.13 5.00
CA PHE A 376 -3.71 -7.22 4.08
C PHE A 376 -3.31 -6.99 2.61
N THR A 377 -2.38 -6.06 2.38
CA THR A 377 -1.88 -5.68 1.06
C THR A 377 -1.00 -6.75 0.41
N ASP A 378 -0.70 -7.86 1.07
CA ASP A 378 -0.10 -9.05 0.43
C ASP A 378 -1.10 -9.74 -0.49
N TYR A 379 -2.39 -9.63 -0.17
CA TYR A 379 -3.45 -10.42 -0.77
C TYR A 379 -4.38 -9.59 -1.65
N ILE A 380 -4.63 -8.34 -1.26
CA ILE A 380 -5.68 -7.49 -1.85
C ILE A 380 -5.18 -6.04 -1.94
N GLN A 381 -5.16 -5.48 -3.15
CA GLN A 381 -4.81 -4.07 -3.39
C GLN A 381 -6.06 -3.22 -3.67
N ILE A 382 -7.14 -3.81 -4.20
CA ILE A 382 -8.40 -3.11 -4.47
C ILE A 382 -9.57 -3.91 -3.91
N LEU A 383 -10.42 -3.23 -3.12
CA LEU A 383 -11.72 -3.74 -2.69
C LEU A 383 -12.82 -3.04 -3.50
N SER A 384 -13.74 -3.83 -4.05
CA SER A 384 -14.91 -3.27 -4.73
C SER A 384 -16.21 -3.67 -4.02
N PRO A 385 -16.72 -2.82 -3.10
CA PRO A 385 -17.97 -3.09 -2.40
C PRO A 385 -19.18 -2.86 -3.31
N ASN A 386 -20.10 -3.82 -3.32
CA ASN A 386 -21.39 -3.71 -4.01
C ASN A 386 -22.46 -2.96 -3.19
N CYS A 387 -22.05 -1.87 -2.52
CA CYS A 387 -22.89 -1.08 -1.62
C CYS A 387 -23.73 -0.01 -2.33
N LEU A 388 -23.51 0.18 -3.65
CA LEU A 388 -24.35 1.04 -4.49
C LEU A 388 -25.60 0.28 -4.96
N GLY A 389 -26.71 1.00 -5.00
CA GLY A 389 -28.01 0.52 -5.44
C GLY A 389 -28.11 0.43 -6.97
N GLU A 390 -29.33 0.16 -7.44
CA GLU A 390 -29.59 -0.01 -8.87
C GLU A 390 -29.54 1.32 -9.63
N LEU A 391 -29.07 1.24 -10.88
CA LEU A 391 -29.13 2.33 -11.83
C LEU A 391 -30.58 2.69 -12.15
N GLN A 392 -30.93 3.95 -11.96
CA GLN A 392 -32.27 4.47 -12.24
C GLN A 392 -32.42 4.87 -13.72
N PRO A 393 -33.66 4.92 -14.25
CA PRO A 393 -33.90 5.25 -15.66
C PRO A 393 -33.42 6.62 -16.11
N ASP A 394 -33.22 7.57 -15.18
CA ASP A 394 -32.66 8.90 -15.44
C ASP A 394 -31.12 8.93 -15.44
N GLY A 395 -30.48 7.80 -15.14
CA GLY A 395 -29.02 7.67 -15.02
C GLY A 395 -28.50 7.88 -13.60
N SER A 396 -29.34 8.24 -12.63
CA SER A 396 -28.91 8.38 -11.24
C SER A 396 -28.75 7.03 -10.54
N PHE A 397 -27.98 7.00 -9.46
CA PHE A 397 -27.92 5.86 -8.54
C PHE A 397 -27.62 6.33 -7.12
N ALA A 398 -28.02 5.51 -6.15
CA ALA A 398 -27.87 5.78 -4.73
C ALA A 398 -27.19 4.60 -4.03
N TYR A 399 -27.25 4.57 -2.70
CA TYR A 399 -26.72 3.46 -1.89
C TYR A 399 -27.78 2.38 -1.68
N ARG A 400 -27.36 1.14 -1.40
CA ARG A 400 -28.24 0.08 -0.88
C ARG A 400 -28.68 0.33 0.57
N PHE A 401 -28.08 1.32 1.20
CA PHE A 401 -28.34 1.76 2.57
C PHE A 401 -29.16 3.05 2.58
N SER A 402 -29.81 3.33 3.69
CA SER A 402 -30.63 4.55 3.87
C SER A 402 -29.82 5.84 3.76
N SER A 403 -28.51 5.80 4.00
CA SER A 403 -27.61 6.95 3.96
C SER A 403 -26.20 6.57 3.48
N ALA A 404 -25.35 7.57 3.29
CA ALA A 404 -23.94 7.39 2.96
C ALA A 404 -23.07 6.90 4.13
N GLU A 405 -23.61 6.82 5.36
CA GLU A 405 -22.83 6.52 6.56
C GLU A 405 -22.17 5.14 6.51
N THR A 406 -22.93 4.11 6.11
CA THR A 406 -22.39 2.76 5.98
C THR A 406 -21.38 2.67 4.82
N PRO A 407 -21.68 3.13 3.59
CA PRO A 407 -20.68 3.22 2.53
C PRO A 407 -19.40 3.98 2.92
N LYS A 408 -19.50 5.11 3.61
CA LYS A 408 -18.36 5.89 4.11
C LYS A 408 -17.53 5.10 5.13
N TYR A 409 -18.21 4.39 6.04
CA TYR A 409 -17.56 3.47 6.97
C TYR A 409 -16.80 2.36 6.23
N LEU A 410 -17.43 1.70 5.24
CA LEU A 410 -16.81 0.62 4.47
C LEU A 410 -15.58 1.10 3.69
N VAL A 411 -15.65 2.29 3.07
CA VAL A 411 -14.51 2.92 2.42
C VAL A 411 -13.38 3.15 3.41
N SER A 412 -13.69 3.73 4.57
CA SER A 412 -12.68 4.00 5.61
C SER A 412 -12.07 2.71 6.16
N LEU A 413 -12.88 1.66 6.32
CA LEU A 413 -12.44 0.34 6.78
C LEU A 413 -11.47 -0.31 5.79
N GLY A 414 -11.79 -0.33 4.49
CA GLY A 414 -10.89 -0.86 3.47
C GLY A 414 -9.60 -0.05 3.35
N GLN A 415 -9.70 1.28 3.38
CA GLN A 415 -8.53 2.19 3.37
C GLN A 415 -7.62 1.98 4.59
N SER A 416 -8.19 1.71 5.77
CA SER A 416 -7.42 1.40 6.98
C SER A 416 -6.60 0.11 6.88
N LYS A 417 -6.94 -0.78 5.94
CA LYS A 417 -6.18 -1.98 5.62
C LYS A 417 -5.13 -1.76 4.52
N GLY A 418 -4.97 -0.51 4.05
CA GLY A 418 -4.05 -0.15 2.97
C GLY A 418 -4.59 -0.42 1.56
N ALA A 419 -5.83 -0.91 1.42
CA ALA A 419 -6.45 -1.16 0.13
C ALA A 419 -7.16 0.08 -0.43
N ARG A 420 -7.18 0.20 -1.76
CA ARG A 420 -8.03 1.19 -2.45
C ARG A 420 -9.46 0.67 -2.49
N VAL A 421 -10.43 1.51 -2.15
CA VAL A 421 -11.86 1.13 -2.15
C VAL A 421 -12.59 1.80 -3.30
N VAL A 422 -13.11 0.98 -4.21
CA VAL A 422 -13.69 1.39 -5.48
C VAL A 422 -15.11 0.82 -5.58
N PRO A 423 -16.16 1.51 -5.08
CA PRO A 423 -17.53 1.02 -5.10
C PRO A 423 -18.02 0.61 -6.50
N LEU A 424 -18.76 -0.50 -6.54
CA LEU A 424 -19.30 -1.12 -7.75
C LEU A 424 -20.66 -0.52 -8.10
N ILE A 425 -20.83 -0.07 -9.35
CA ILE A 425 -22.14 0.28 -9.94
C ILE A 425 -22.36 -0.53 -11.22
N MET A 426 -23.52 -1.20 -11.31
CA MET A 426 -23.89 -1.99 -12.47
C MET A 426 -24.65 -1.16 -13.49
N ILE A 427 -24.33 -1.36 -14.77
CA ILE A 427 -25.08 -0.88 -15.93
C ILE A 427 -25.49 -2.12 -16.72
N THR A 428 -26.76 -2.53 -16.57
CA THR A 428 -27.19 -3.81 -17.14
C THR A 428 -28.54 -3.74 -17.85
N GLY A 429 -28.70 -4.58 -18.87
CA GLY A 429 -29.95 -4.80 -19.58
C GLY A 429 -30.50 -3.55 -20.27
N LYS A 430 -31.79 -3.62 -20.63
CA LYS A 430 -32.48 -2.54 -21.37
C LYS A 430 -32.43 -1.18 -20.66
N GLY A 431 -32.56 -1.16 -19.33
CA GLY A 431 -32.48 0.08 -18.55
C GLY A 431 -31.11 0.74 -18.67
N GLY A 432 -30.03 -0.04 -18.52
CA GLY A 432 -28.67 0.43 -18.76
C GLY A 432 -28.46 0.91 -20.19
N SER A 433 -28.98 0.18 -21.17
CA SER A 433 -28.93 0.54 -22.59
C SER A 433 -29.57 1.90 -22.88
N GLU A 434 -30.72 2.19 -22.30
CA GLU A 434 -31.41 3.48 -22.45
C GLU A 434 -30.65 4.65 -21.80
N VAL A 435 -30.01 4.42 -20.65
CA VAL A 435 -29.14 5.40 -20.00
C VAL A 435 -27.94 5.70 -20.88
N LEU A 436 -27.30 4.67 -21.44
CA LEU A 436 -26.11 4.82 -22.28
C LEU A 436 -26.39 5.62 -23.55
N ARG A 437 -27.54 5.45 -24.22
CA ARG A 437 -27.87 6.21 -25.45
C ARG A 437 -28.01 7.71 -25.20
N SER A 438 -28.48 8.14 -24.02
CA SER A 438 -28.74 9.54 -23.72
C SER A 438 -27.56 10.25 -23.07
N SER A 439 -27.06 11.32 -23.71
CA SER A 439 -25.97 12.13 -23.14
C SER A 439 -26.32 12.78 -21.80
N SER A 440 -27.56 13.23 -21.61
CA SER A 440 -28.00 13.81 -20.33
C SER A 440 -28.07 12.78 -19.21
N LYS A 441 -28.49 11.54 -19.51
CA LYS A 441 -28.52 10.46 -18.52
C LYS A 441 -27.11 10.00 -18.16
N ARG A 442 -26.18 9.92 -19.13
CA ARG A 442 -24.75 9.70 -18.85
C ARG A 442 -24.15 10.80 -17.96
N ALA A 443 -24.50 12.06 -18.17
CA ALA A 443 -24.05 13.16 -17.30
C ALA A 443 -24.60 13.02 -15.86
N THR A 444 -25.83 12.52 -15.71
CA THR A 444 -26.45 12.23 -14.41
C THR A 444 -25.75 11.07 -13.70
N PHE A 445 -25.34 10.04 -14.45
CA PHE A 445 -24.52 8.95 -13.94
C PHE A 445 -23.19 9.47 -13.36
N ILE A 446 -22.48 10.31 -14.12
CA ILE A 446 -21.20 10.89 -13.69
C ILE A 446 -21.40 11.76 -12.44
N SER A 447 -22.47 12.54 -12.39
CA SER A 447 -22.80 13.36 -11.21
C SER A 447 -23.08 12.50 -9.96
N SER A 448 -23.70 11.33 -10.14
CA SER A 448 -23.95 10.36 -9.06
C SER A 448 -22.65 9.71 -8.58
N ALA A 449 -21.74 9.36 -9.51
CA ALA A 449 -20.39 8.89 -9.17
C ALA A 449 -19.62 9.91 -8.33
N GLU A 450 -19.62 11.20 -8.73
CA GLU A 450 -18.97 12.26 -7.96
C GLU A 450 -19.58 12.46 -6.58
N LYS A 451 -20.90 12.32 -6.45
CA LYS A 451 -21.58 12.37 -5.16
C LYS A 451 -21.07 11.25 -4.24
N VAL A 452 -20.95 10.02 -4.76
CA VAL A 452 -20.38 8.89 -4.00
C VAL A 452 -18.95 9.19 -3.55
N ILE A 453 -18.08 9.65 -4.44
CA ILE A 453 -16.70 10.01 -4.10
C ILE A 453 -16.67 11.07 -2.99
N ARG A 454 -17.46 12.14 -3.12
CA ARG A 454 -17.49 13.25 -2.16
C ARG A 454 -18.01 12.83 -0.78
N GLU A 455 -19.05 12.01 -0.73
CA GLU A 455 -19.70 11.62 0.53
C GLU A 455 -18.93 10.52 1.27
N THR A 456 -18.28 9.61 0.54
CA THR A 456 -17.63 8.43 1.11
C THR A 456 -16.11 8.53 1.18
N ASN A 457 -15.49 9.42 0.40
CA ASN A 457 -14.06 9.49 0.16
C ASN A 457 -13.47 8.24 -0.54
N ALA A 458 -14.27 7.54 -1.34
CA ALA A 458 -13.82 6.40 -2.13
C ALA A 458 -12.64 6.77 -3.06
N ASP A 459 -11.83 5.77 -3.40
CA ASP A 459 -10.64 5.92 -4.24
C ASP A 459 -10.97 5.89 -5.73
N GLY A 460 -12.19 5.53 -6.10
CA GLY A 460 -12.64 5.47 -7.49
C GLY A 460 -14.05 4.89 -7.64
N ILE A 461 -14.42 4.57 -8.89
CA ILE A 461 -15.65 3.85 -9.24
C ILE A 461 -15.33 2.67 -10.16
N LEU A 462 -15.99 1.53 -9.92
CA LEU A 462 -15.96 0.36 -10.79
C LEU A 462 -17.30 0.28 -11.50
N VAL A 463 -17.28 0.47 -12.82
CA VAL A 463 -18.45 0.29 -13.68
C VAL A 463 -18.50 -1.15 -14.14
N ASP A 464 -19.59 -1.83 -13.85
CA ASP A 464 -19.82 -3.20 -14.31
C ASP A 464 -20.91 -3.20 -15.38
N ALA A 465 -20.48 -3.40 -16.63
CA ALA A 465 -21.34 -3.25 -17.80
C ALA A 465 -21.69 -4.63 -18.36
N GLU A 466 -22.95 -5.03 -18.26
CA GLU A 466 -23.40 -6.39 -18.61
C GLU A 466 -24.68 -6.42 -19.45
N ALA A 467 -24.80 -7.41 -20.34
CA ALA A 467 -26.04 -7.69 -21.09
C ALA A 467 -26.64 -6.46 -21.80
N LEU A 468 -25.77 -5.72 -22.50
CA LEU A 468 -26.11 -4.49 -23.21
C LEU A 468 -26.66 -4.78 -24.62
N ASP A 469 -27.35 -3.79 -25.21
CA ASP A 469 -27.77 -3.85 -26.61
C ASP A 469 -26.55 -3.73 -27.56
N ASP A 470 -26.63 -4.30 -28.76
CA ASP A 470 -25.49 -4.49 -29.66
C ASP A 470 -25.03 -3.22 -30.44
N ASP A 471 -25.66 -2.06 -30.20
CA ASP A 471 -25.35 -0.75 -30.77
C ASP A 471 -24.60 0.17 -29.79
N LEU A 472 -24.24 -0.30 -28.59
CA LEU A 472 -23.82 0.57 -27.49
C LEU A 472 -22.32 0.86 -27.38
N ALA A 473 -21.47 0.27 -28.21
CA ALA A 473 -20.02 0.51 -28.19
C ALA A 473 -19.64 2.01 -28.10
N PRO A 474 -20.08 2.90 -29.01
CA PRO A 474 -19.72 4.32 -28.94
C PRO A 474 -20.29 5.03 -27.70
N HIS A 475 -21.40 4.54 -27.17
CA HIS A 475 -22.08 5.11 -26.00
C HIS A 475 -21.37 4.73 -24.69
N LEU A 476 -20.94 3.48 -24.55
CA LEU A 476 -20.15 3.01 -23.42
C LEU A 476 -18.78 3.69 -23.41
N ILE A 477 -18.10 3.79 -24.57
CA ILE A 477 -16.84 4.54 -24.69
C ILE A 477 -17.03 6.00 -24.27
N SER A 478 -18.12 6.64 -24.69
CA SER A 478 -18.40 8.03 -24.30
C SER A 478 -18.62 8.17 -22.79
N LEU A 479 -19.37 7.26 -22.16
CA LEU A 479 -19.53 7.26 -20.70
C LEU A 479 -18.18 7.14 -20.00
N MET A 480 -17.37 6.13 -20.39
CA MET A 480 -16.10 5.84 -19.75
C MET A 480 -15.10 6.98 -19.94
N ARG A 481 -15.01 7.56 -21.13
CA ARG A 481 -14.16 8.74 -21.39
C ARG A 481 -14.53 9.91 -20.48
N ASP A 482 -15.81 10.24 -20.41
CA ASP A 482 -16.28 11.42 -19.68
C ASP A 482 -16.14 11.19 -18.16
N LEU A 483 -16.41 9.96 -17.68
CA LEU A 483 -16.17 9.54 -16.29
C LEU A 483 -14.68 9.57 -15.93
N TYR A 484 -13.82 8.96 -16.76
CA TYR A 484 -12.37 8.93 -16.57
C TYR A 484 -11.79 10.33 -16.51
N THR A 485 -12.14 11.19 -17.49
CA THR A 485 -11.69 12.58 -17.52
C THR A 485 -12.05 13.31 -16.22
N LYS A 486 -13.27 13.10 -15.72
CA LYS A 486 -13.79 13.81 -14.55
C LYS A 486 -13.19 13.33 -13.23
N LEU A 487 -13.01 12.02 -13.06
CA LEU A 487 -12.53 11.41 -11.81
C LEU A 487 -11.00 11.38 -11.75
N HIS A 488 -10.33 11.11 -12.88
CA HIS A 488 -8.87 11.06 -12.92
C HIS A 488 -8.24 12.44 -12.67
N SER A 489 -8.90 13.55 -13.08
CA SER A 489 -8.46 14.91 -12.70
C SER A 489 -8.52 15.19 -11.20
N GLN A 490 -9.20 14.34 -10.43
CA GLN A 490 -9.31 14.40 -8.97
C GLN A 490 -8.41 13.35 -8.29
N GLY A 491 -7.56 12.66 -9.05
CA GLY A 491 -6.72 11.56 -8.56
C GLY A 491 -7.53 10.31 -8.18
N LYS A 492 -8.71 10.11 -8.77
CA LYS A 492 -9.60 8.96 -8.50
C LYS A 492 -9.54 7.95 -9.64
N LEU A 493 -9.63 6.67 -9.26
CA LEU A 493 -9.61 5.56 -10.19
C LEU A 493 -10.94 5.39 -10.92
N VAL A 494 -10.86 4.86 -12.14
CA VAL A 494 -12.01 4.38 -12.92
C VAL A 494 -11.68 2.99 -13.43
N LEU A 495 -12.44 2.01 -12.95
CA LEU A 495 -12.31 0.62 -13.35
C LEU A 495 -13.54 0.20 -14.15
N LEU A 496 -13.36 -0.78 -15.03
CA LEU A 496 -14.42 -1.31 -15.88
C LEU A 496 -14.39 -2.84 -15.85
N ALA A 497 -15.52 -3.47 -15.50
CA ALA A 497 -15.72 -4.88 -15.72
C ALA A 497 -16.47 -5.10 -17.05
N VAL A 498 -15.96 -6.03 -17.86
CA VAL A 498 -16.55 -6.39 -19.16
C VAL A 498 -16.64 -7.91 -19.34
N PRO A 499 -17.63 -8.41 -20.09
CA PRO A 499 -17.72 -9.82 -20.44
C PRO A 499 -16.52 -10.32 -21.25
N ALA A 500 -16.22 -11.61 -21.11
CA ALA A 500 -15.13 -12.27 -21.81
C ALA A 500 -15.39 -12.45 -23.32
N LYS A 501 -14.34 -12.26 -24.13
CA LYS A 501 -14.30 -12.49 -25.57
C LYS A 501 -13.09 -13.36 -25.92
N THR A 502 -13.26 -14.33 -26.82
CA THR A 502 -12.14 -15.14 -27.36
C THR A 502 -11.71 -14.71 -28.76
N GLY A 503 -12.25 -13.60 -29.30
CA GLY A 503 -11.94 -13.10 -30.63
C GLY A 503 -12.78 -11.87 -31.02
N ALA A 504 -12.54 -11.34 -32.22
CA ALA A 504 -13.25 -10.15 -32.73
C ALA A 504 -14.70 -10.44 -33.19
N ASN A 505 -14.96 -11.65 -33.72
CA ASN A 505 -16.24 -12.05 -34.30
C ASN A 505 -17.03 -12.97 -33.35
N GLN A 506 -17.42 -12.44 -32.20
CA GLN A 506 -18.18 -13.15 -31.16
C GLN A 506 -19.70 -12.95 -31.34
N PRO A 507 -20.55 -13.79 -30.70
CA PRO A 507 -22.01 -13.66 -30.76
C PRO A 507 -22.51 -12.25 -30.42
N SER A 508 -23.73 -11.92 -30.86
CA SER A 508 -24.29 -10.56 -30.77
C SER A 508 -24.32 -9.93 -29.36
N TRP A 509 -24.27 -10.74 -28.29
CA TRP A 509 -24.42 -10.29 -26.91
C TRP A 509 -23.17 -9.69 -26.25
N ASN A 510 -21.98 -9.77 -26.88
CA ASN A 510 -20.74 -9.16 -26.37
C ASN A 510 -19.97 -8.35 -27.44
N LYS A 511 -20.69 -7.89 -28.47
CA LYS A 511 -20.18 -7.15 -29.63
C LYS A 511 -19.88 -5.67 -29.33
N GLU A 512 -20.70 -5.05 -28.50
CA GLU A 512 -20.60 -3.68 -27.97
C GLU A 512 -19.36 -3.42 -27.09
N TYR A 513 -18.73 -4.44 -26.49
CA TYR A 513 -17.50 -4.27 -25.69
C TYR A 513 -16.26 -4.14 -26.60
N ASP A 514 -16.02 -2.93 -27.09
CA ASP A 514 -14.80 -2.54 -27.80
C ASP A 514 -13.65 -2.34 -26.80
N TYR A 515 -12.92 -3.42 -26.53
CA TYR A 515 -11.78 -3.43 -25.63
C TYR A 515 -10.74 -2.35 -25.97
N SER A 516 -10.44 -2.16 -27.26
CA SER A 516 -9.43 -1.20 -27.72
C SER A 516 -9.87 0.25 -27.52
N GLY A 517 -11.15 0.55 -27.78
CA GLY A 517 -11.75 1.87 -27.55
C GLY A 517 -11.95 2.20 -26.08
N LEU A 518 -12.08 1.20 -25.21
CA LEU A 518 -12.28 1.36 -23.76
C LEU A 518 -10.95 1.47 -22.99
N ALA A 519 -9.88 0.80 -23.44
CA ALA A 519 -8.59 0.74 -22.75
C ALA A 519 -7.97 2.10 -22.36
N PRO A 520 -8.11 3.19 -23.14
CA PRO A 520 -7.63 4.51 -22.74
C PRO A 520 -8.39 5.14 -21.55
N TYR A 521 -9.60 4.67 -21.25
CA TYR A 521 -10.55 5.31 -20.35
C TYR A 521 -10.90 4.49 -19.10
N ALA A 522 -10.00 3.61 -18.69
CA ALA A 522 -10.04 2.90 -17.42
C ALA A 522 -8.61 2.68 -16.91
N ASP A 523 -8.37 2.74 -15.61
CA ASP A 523 -7.08 2.38 -15.01
C ASP A 523 -6.83 0.88 -15.13
N TYR A 524 -7.87 0.09 -14.88
CA TYR A 524 -7.89 -1.35 -15.11
C TYR A 524 -9.20 -1.78 -15.76
N ILE A 525 -9.10 -2.75 -16.67
CA ILE A 525 -10.24 -3.47 -17.24
C ILE A 525 -10.23 -4.89 -16.68
N GLN A 526 -11.25 -5.21 -15.90
CA GLN A 526 -11.47 -6.55 -15.39
C GLN A 526 -12.27 -7.36 -16.41
N ILE A 527 -11.62 -8.37 -16.99
CA ILE A 527 -12.28 -9.29 -17.92
C ILE A 527 -12.95 -10.36 -17.09
N MET A 528 -14.28 -10.47 -17.17
CA MET A 528 -15.06 -11.48 -16.46
C MET A 528 -14.90 -12.85 -17.14
N SER A 529 -13.69 -13.41 -17.08
CA SER A 529 -13.31 -14.73 -17.59
C SER A 529 -13.81 -15.88 -16.70
N TYR A 530 -15.10 -15.82 -16.36
CA TYR A 530 -15.88 -16.84 -15.66
C TYR A 530 -17.29 -16.90 -16.27
N ASP A 531 -18.16 -17.75 -15.71
CA ASP A 531 -19.51 -18.02 -16.22
C ASP A 531 -19.56 -18.49 -17.69
N LYS A 532 -18.52 -19.21 -18.16
CA LYS A 532 -18.59 -19.97 -19.42
C LYS A 532 -19.76 -20.96 -19.40
N HIS A 533 -19.98 -21.57 -18.24
CA HIS A 533 -21.19 -22.31 -17.90
C HIS A 533 -21.89 -21.57 -16.75
N TYR A 534 -23.10 -21.09 -17.03
CA TYR A 534 -23.89 -20.21 -16.17
C TYR A 534 -25.11 -20.95 -15.58
N SER A 535 -25.99 -20.23 -14.88
CA SER A 535 -27.00 -20.82 -14.01
C SER A 535 -28.00 -21.77 -14.71
N THR A 536 -28.27 -21.54 -16.00
CA THR A 536 -29.24 -22.28 -16.83
C THR A 536 -28.59 -22.97 -18.05
N SER A 537 -27.26 -22.95 -18.17
CA SER A 537 -26.55 -23.72 -19.19
C SER A 537 -26.50 -25.20 -18.83
N ALA A 538 -26.04 -26.03 -19.78
CA ALA A 538 -25.60 -27.38 -19.45
C ALA A 538 -24.47 -27.36 -18.39
N PRO A 539 -24.29 -28.44 -17.60
CA PRO A 539 -23.23 -28.53 -16.61
C PRO A 539 -21.85 -28.48 -17.29
N GLY A 540 -20.92 -27.73 -16.70
CA GLY A 540 -19.54 -27.67 -17.14
C GLY A 540 -18.70 -26.76 -16.23
N PRO A 541 -17.38 -26.68 -16.45
CA PRO A 541 -16.51 -25.81 -15.67
C PRO A 541 -16.91 -24.34 -15.78
N ILE A 542 -16.91 -23.62 -14.65
CA ILE A 542 -17.25 -22.17 -14.59
C ILE A 542 -16.28 -21.35 -15.46
N ALA A 543 -14.99 -21.67 -15.37
CA ALA A 543 -13.93 -21.06 -16.16
C ALA A 543 -12.92 -22.15 -16.57
N PRO A 544 -13.12 -22.90 -17.66
CA PRO A 544 -12.14 -23.89 -18.12
C PRO A 544 -10.81 -23.21 -18.49
N LEU A 545 -9.66 -23.79 -18.13
CA LEU A 545 -8.35 -23.14 -18.32
C LEU A 545 -8.07 -22.79 -19.80
N ASP A 546 -8.40 -23.70 -20.72
CA ASP A 546 -8.21 -23.49 -22.15
C ASP A 546 -9.01 -22.28 -22.66
N TRP A 547 -10.25 -22.14 -22.20
CA TRP A 547 -11.09 -21.00 -22.55
C TRP A 547 -10.55 -19.70 -21.95
N VAL A 548 -10.15 -19.69 -20.68
CA VAL A 548 -9.54 -18.50 -20.06
C VAL A 548 -8.28 -18.09 -20.82
N ARG A 549 -7.46 -19.05 -21.27
CA ARG A 549 -6.28 -18.81 -22.09
C ARG A 549 -6.62 -18.13 -23.42
N GLU A 550 -7.67 -18.57 -24.11
CA GLU A 550 -8.15 -17.90 -25.32
C GLU A 550 -8.64 -16.47 -25.06
N VAL A 551 -9.36 -16.26 -23.94
CA VAL A 551 -9.83 -14.93 -23.54
C VAL A 551 -8.64 -13.99 -23.29
N MET A 552 -7.65 -14.43 -22.51
CA MET A 552 -6.46 -13.62 -22.21
C MET A 552 -5.60 -13.38 -23.45
N ALA A 553 -5.47 -14.38 -24.33
CA ALA A 553 -4.76 -14.22 -25.60
C ALA A 553 -5.39 -13.13 -26.46
N TYR A 554 -6.73 -13.11 -26.59
CA TYR A 554 -7.42 -12.06 -27.34
C TYR A 554 -7.33 -10.70 -26.63
N ALA A 555 -7.64 -10.63 -25.34
CA ALA A 555 -7.62 -9.37 -24.58
C ALA A 555 -6.25 -8.67 -24.64
N SER A 556 -5.16 -9.45 -24.57
CA SER A 556 -3.78 -8.95 -24.65
C SER A 556 -3.43 -8.32 -26.01
N THR A 557 -4.22 -8.58 -27.07
CA THR A 557 -4.06 -7.90 -28.37
C THR A 557 -4.80 -6.57 -28.44
N GLN A 558 -5.71 -6.30 -27.50
CA GLN A 558 -6.63 -5.16 -27.54
C GLN A 558 -6.38 -4.15 -26.42
N ILE A 559 -5.85 -4.61 -25.28
CA ILE A 559 -5.65 -3.82 -24.05
C ILE A 559 -4.18 -3.96 -23.64
N PRO A 560 -3.49 -2.88 -23.21
CA PRO A 560 -2.19 -3.01 -22.56
C PRO A 560 -2.24 -4.00 -21.40
N THR A 561 -1.36 -4.99 -21.38
CA THR A 561 -1.49 -6.17 -20.52
C THR A 561 -1.46 -5.82 -19.03
N GLU A 562 -0.72 -4.77 -18.66
CA GLU A 562 -0.64 -4.21 -17.31
C GLU A 562 -1.96 -3.62 -16.79
N LYS A 563 -2.94 -3.38 -17.68
CA LYS A 563 -4.28 -2.90 -17.32
C LYS A 563 -5.33 -4.01 -17.26
N ILE A 564 -4.97 -5.25 -17.65
CA ILE A 564 -5.90 -6.39 -17.67
C ILE A 564 -5.93 -7.06 -16.30
N LEU A 565 -7.12 -7.15 -15.71
CA LEU A 565 -7.37 -8.01 -14.54
C LEU A 565 -8.17 -9.25 -14.98
N MET A 566 -7.55 -10.42 -14.88
CA MET A 566 -8.19 -11.69 -15.24
C MET A 566 -9.22 -12.09 -14.18
N GLY A 567 -10.44 -12.38 -14.60
CA GLY A 567 -11.50 -12.88 -13.73
C GLY A 567 -11.21 -14.29 -13.22
N ILE A 568 -11.38 -14.51 -11.91
CA ILE A 568 -11.25 -15.83 -11.27
C ILE A 568 -12.51 -16.14 -10.43
N PRO A 569 -13.20 -17.27 -10.66
CA PRO A 569 -14.38 -17.64 -9.88
C PRO A 569 -13.97 -18.31 -8.57
N TYR A 570 -14.57 -17.88 -7.47
CA TYR A 570 -14.46 -18.54 -6.16
C TYR A 570 -15.62 -19.49 -5.85
N TYR A 571 -16.55 -19.62 -6.78
CA TYR A 571 -17.72 -20.47 -6.69
C TYR A 571 -17.67 -21.56 -7.77
N GLY A 572 -18.29 -22.68 -7.44
CA GLY A 572 -18.77 -23.68 -8.35
C GLY A 572 -20.29 -23.65 -8.46
N ARG A 573 -20.83 -24.55 -9.26
CA ARG A 573 -22.26 -24.80 -9.37
C ARG A 573 -22.54 -26.29 -9.47
N SER A 574 -23.73 -26.69 -9.05
CA SER A 574 -24.29 -28.00 -9.33
C SER A 574 -25.57 -27.83 -10.11
N TRP A 575 -25.67 -28.53 -11.22
CA TRP A 575 -26.79 -28.47 -12.15
C TRP A 575 -27.61 -29.74 -12.11
N ARG A 576 -28.91 -29.58 -12.33
CA ARG A 576 -29.83 -30.65 -12.68
C ARG A 576 -30.74 -30.21 -13.82
N VAL A 577 -31.40 -31.19 -14.43
CA VAL A 577 -32.49 -30.91 -15.37
C VAL A 577 -33.59 -30.14 -14.62
N ASN A 578 -34.11 -29.08 -15.25
CA ASN A 578 -35.19 -28.27 -14.71
C ASN A 578 -36.48 -29.10 -14.58
N ASN A 579 -37.46 -28.59 -13.83
CA ASN A 579 -38.70 -29.33 -13.57
C ASN A 579 -39.53 -29.58 -14.85
N GLN A 580 -39.27 -28.81 -15.92
CA GLN A 580 -39.92 -28.94 -17.22
C GLN A 580 -39.28 -30.00 -18.12
N GLY A 581 -38.09 -30.53 -17.77
CA GLY A 581 -37.37 -31.49 -18.60
C GLY A 581 -36.70 -30.91 -19.85
N THR A 582 -36.75 -29.59 -20.05
CA THR A 582 -36.36 -28.92 -21.31
C THR A 582 -35.09 -28.07 -21.18
N GLY A 583 -34.49 -28.01 -19.99
CA GLY A 583 -33.30 -27.20 -19.75
C GLY A 583 -32.68 -27.50 -18.40
N TRP A 584 -31.81 -26.59 -17.95
CA TRP A 584 -31.03 -26.77 -16.72
C TRP A 584 -31.35 -25.70 -15.69
N THR A 585 -31.12 -26.05 -14.43
CA THR A 585 -31.11 -25.13 -13.30
C THR A 585 -29.97 -25.53 -12.37
N SER A 586 -29.42 -24.59 -11.61
CA SER A 586 -28.27 -24.84 -10.75
C SER A 586 -28.30 -24.11 -9.42
N GLU A 587 -27.49 -24.61 -8.50
CA GLU A 587 -27.17 -24.00 -7.21
C GLU A 587 -25.68 -23.68 -7.17
N ALA A 588 -25.31 -22.48 -6.71
CA ALA A 588 -23.92 -22.07 -6.53
C ALA A 588 -23.42 -22.36 -5.11
N PHE A 589 -22.11 -22.61 -4.98
CA PHE A 589 -21.43 -22.83 -3.71
C PHE A 589 -19.94 -22.47 -3.83
N GLY A 590 -19.30 -22.09 -2.72
CA GLY A 590 -17.83 -22.00 -2.65
C GLY A 590 -17.18 -23.39 -2.51
N LEU A 591 -15.84 -23.43 -2.50
CA LEU A 591 -15.06 -24.67 -2.35
C LEU A 591 -15.52 -25.52 -1.15
N ALA A 592 -15.66 -24.92 0.04
CA ALA A 592 -16.09 -25.64 1.24
C ALA A 592 -17.51 -26.23 1.09
N GLY A 593 -18.41 -25.53 0.40
CA GLY A 593 -19.75 -26.03 0.09
C GLY A 593 -19.73 -27.19 -0.90
N ALA A 594 -18.82 -27.17 -1.89
CA ALA A 594 -18.60 -28.28 -2.81
C ALA A 594 -18.17 -29.55 -2.07
N LEU A 595 -17.15 -29.42 -1.21
CA LEU A 595 -16.60 -30.54 -0.44
C LEU A 595 -17.64 -31.13 0.52
N LYS A 596 -18.38 -30.27 1.24
CA LYS A 596 -19.48 -30.70 2.12
C LYS A 596 -20.58 -31.43 1.35
N LYS A 597 -20.93 -30.94 0.16
CA LYS A 597 -21.96 -31.55 -0.69
C LYS A 597 -21.50 -32.89 -1.23
N ALA A 598 -20.25 -33.03 -1.67
CA ALA A 598 -19.70 -34.31 -2.09
C ALA A 598 -19.72 -35.35 -0.95
N ASP A 599 -19.30 -34.96 0.26
CA ASP A 599 -19.33 -35.81 1.45
C ASP A 599 -20.76 -36.23 1.84
N GLN A 600 -21.70 -35.27 1.90
CA GLN A 600 -23.11 -35.52 2.23
C GLN A 600 -23.73 -36.64 1.38
N TYR A 601 -23.40 -36.70 0.08
CA TYR A 601 -23.96 -37.68 -0.85
C TYR A 601 -23.01 -38.86 -1.14
N GLY A 602 -21.88 -38.97 -0.44
CA GLY A 602 -20.87 -40.01 -0.70
C GLY A 602 -20.32 -39.97 -2.13
N ALA A 603 -20.30 -38.80 -2.77
CA ALA A 603 -19.87 -38.62 -4.14
C ALA A 603 -18.34 -38.57 -4.25
N THR A 604 -17.78 -39.36 -5.16
CA THR A 604 -16.34 -39.29 -5.46
C THR A 604 -16.03 -38.07 -6.33
N ILE A 605 -15.13 -37.22 -5.85
CA ILE A 605 -14.62 -36.09 -6.63
C ILE A 605 -13.58 -36.61 -7.63
N THR A 606 -13.81 -36.34 -8.91
CA THR A 606 -12.88 -36.59 -10.01
C THR A 606 -12.47 -35.27 -10.65
N ARG A 607 -11.59 -35.28 -11.64
CA ARG A 607 -11.21 -34.09 -12.42
C ARG A 607 -11.48 -34.31 -13.89
N GLU A 608 -12.01 -33.29 -14.55
CA GLU A 608 -12.12 -33.23 -16.01
C GLU A 608 -10.86 -32.55 -16.57
N THR A 609 -10.07 -33.28 -17.35
CA THR A 609 -8.81 -32.83 -17.94
C THR A 609 -8.90 -32.73 -19.45
N THR A 610 -8.11 -31.83 -20.06
CA THR A 610 -7.87 -31.80 -21.51
C THR A 610 -6.38 -32.01 -21.80
N PRO A 611 -5.97 -32.31 -23.05
CA PRO A 611 -4.54 -32.40 -23.39
C PRO A 611 -3.75 -31.13 -23.05
N THR A 612 -4.42 -29.98 -23.02
CA THR A 612 -3.84 -28.65 -22.75
C THR A 612 -4.14 -28.12 -21.34
N ASP A 613 -4.89 -28.88 -20.54
CA ASP A 613 -5.15 -28.68 -19.11
C ASP A 613 -5.08 -30.04 -18.37
N PRO A 614 -3.87 -30.55 -18.10
CA PRO A 614 -3.68 -31.82 -17.40
C PRO A 614 -3.99 -31.71 -15.90
N VAL A 615 -4.05 -30.49 -15.34
CA VAL A 615 -4.49 -30.26 -13.96
C VAL A 615 -5.99 -30.50 -13.88
N GLY A 616 -6.75 -29.97 -14.82
CA GLY A 616 -8.18 -30.16 -14.94
C GLY A 616 -9.00 -29.50 -13.84
N ILE A 617 -10.32 -29.60 -13.96
CA ILE A 617 -11.30 -28.98 -13.05
C ILE A 617 -11.99 -30.06 -12.22
N PRO A 618 -12.12 -29.88 -10.89
CA PRO A 618 -12.80 -30.87 -10.06
C PRO A 618 -14.32 -30.90 -10.33
N THR A 619 -14.85 -32.11 -10.36
CA THR A 619 -16.27 -32.40 -10.62
C THR A 619 -16.75 -33.61 -9.83
N PHE A 620 -18.04 -33.69 -9.57
CA PHE A 620 -18.68 -34.87 -9.01
C PHE A 620 -20.15 -34.95 -9.43
N LYS A 621 -20.74 -36.15 -9.34
CA LYS A 621 -22.16 -36.38 -9.59
C LYS A 621 -22.80 -36.99 -8.34
N TYR A 622 -24.05 -36.63 -8.08
CA TYR A 622 -24.83 -37.20 -6.98
C TYR A 622 -26.31 -37.26 -7.33
N VAL A 623 -27.05 -38.04 -6.55
CA VAL A 623 -28.51 -38.11 -6.61
C VAL A 623 -29.05 -37.54 -5.31
N ASP A 624 -29.94 -36.56 -5.39
CA ASP A 624 -30.54 -35.98 -4.19
C ASP A 624 -31.64 -36.86 -3.58
N GLU A 625 -32.18 -36.45 -2.45
CA GLU A 625 -33.22 -37.20 -1.71
C GLU A 625 -34.52 -37.37 -2.51
N SER A 626 -34.72 -36.58 -3.57
CA SER A 626 -35.86 -36.67 -4.49
C SER A 626 -35.57 -37.52 -5.74
N GLY A 627 -34.42 -38.20 -5.78
CA GLY A 627 -34.02 -39.04 -6.92
C GLY A 627 -33.53 -38.26 -8.14
N ARG A 628 -33.22 -36.97 -8.01
CA ARG A 628 -32.78 -36.11 -9.13
C ARG A 628 -31.27 -36.20 -9.29
N ASN A 629 -30.81 -36.37 -10.53
CA ASN A 629 -29.39 -36.38 -10.86
C ASN A 629 -28.82 -34.98 -10.91
N TRP A 630 -27.69 -34.78 -10.24
CA TRP A 630 -26.94 -33.54 -10.22
C TRP A 630 -25.50 -33.75 -10.70
N THR A 631 -24.95 -32.76 -11.39
CA THR A 631 -23.53 -32.69 -11.78
C THR A 631 -22.94 -31.39 -11.27
N ALA A 632 -21.83 -31.46 -10.53
CA ALA A 632 -21.17 -30.32 -9.92
C ALA A 632 -19.82 -30.05 -10.57
N TYR A 633 -19.49 -28.77 -10.75
CA TYR A 633 -18.15 -28.29 -11.11
C TYR A 633 -17.78 -27.15 -10.17
N PHE A 634 -16.53 -27.12 -9.73
CA PHE A 634 -15.99 -26.07 -8.85
C PHE A 634 -14.50 -25.87 -9.10
N ASP A 635 -13.90 -24.93 -8.39
CA ASP A 635 -12.46 -24.74 -8.41
C ASP A 635 -11.85 -25.03 -7.04
N ASP A 636 -10.62 -25.53 -7.06
CA ASP A 636 -9.80 -25.77 -5.89
C ASP A 636 -8.41 -25.16 -6.06
N ARG A 637 -7.55 -25.37 -5.07
CA ARG A 637 -6.19 -24.84 -5.07
C ARG A 637 -5.43 -25.19 -6.36
N LEU A 638 -5.58 -26.39 -6.88
CA LEU A 638 -4.85 -26.84 -8.08
C LEU A 638 -5.35 -26.12 -9.33
N SER A 639 -6.66 -26.05 -9.55
CA SER A 639 -7.21 -25.38 -10.74
C SER A 639 -7.07 -23.86 -10.66
N TRP A 640 -7.16 -23.25 -9.47
CA TRP A 640 -6.83 -21.84 -9.29
C TRP A 640 -5.35 -21.56 -9.58
N THR A 641 -4.43 -22.40 -9.11
CA THR A 641 -2.99 -22.24 -9.42
C THR A 641 -2.74 -22.23 -10.92
N ALA A 642 -3.28 -23.22 -11.64
CA ALA A 642 -3.11 -23.32 -13.09
C ALA A 642 -3.67 -22.11 -13.86
N LYS A 643 -4.76 -21.50 -13.36
CA LYS A 643 -5.29 -20.25 -13.91
C LYS A 643 -4.40 -19.06 -13.59
N LEU A 644 -3.94 -18.94 -12.34
CA LEU A 644 -3.07 -17.84 -11.91
C LEU A 644 -1.71 -17.86 -12.62
N ASP A 645 -1.22 -19.01 -13.09
CA ASP A 645 -0.03 -19.10 -13.96
C ASP A 645 -0.18 -18.30 -15.27
N LEU A 646 -1.41 -18.01 -15.71
CA LEU A 646 -1.65 -17.17 -16.89
C LEU A 646 -1.25 -15.71 -16.67
N LEU A 647 -1.15 -15.24 -15.42
CA LEU A 647 -0.67 -13.90 -15.10
C LEU A 647 0.76 -13.70 -15.59
N ASP A 648 1.64 -14.67 -15.34
CA ASP A 648 3.02 -14.65 -15.79
C ASP A 648 3.09 -14.82 -17.31
N ARG A 649 2.32 -15.76 -17.84
CA ARG A 649 2.33 -16.09 -19.27
C ARG A 649 1.98 -14.91 -20.18
N TYR A 650 1.02 -14.09 -19.77
CA TYR A 650 0.54 -12.94 -20.54
C TYR A 650 0.97 -11.59 -19.97
N ASN A 651 1.82 -11.57 -18.93
CA ASN A 651 2.26 -10.36 -18.24
C ASN A 651 1.09 -9.45 -17.82
N LEU A 652 0.07 -10.06 -17.21
CA LEU A 652 -1.18 -9.39 -16.86
C LEU A 652 -1.02 -8.50 -15.61
N GLY A 653 -1.79 -7.42 -15.58
CA GLY A 653 -1.86 -6.47 -14.46
C GLY A 653 -2.37 -7.08 -13.15
N GLY A 654 -3.08 -8.22 -13.20
CA GLY A 654 -3.48 -8.97 -12.02
C GLY A 654 -4.80 -9.73 -12.19
N VAL A 655 -5.59 -9.82 -11.11
CA VAL A 655 -6.83 -10.62 -11.05
C VAL A 655 -8.02 -9.86 -10.48
N GLY A 656 -9.21 -10.27 -10.89
CA GLY A 656 -10.50 -9.88 -10.29
C GLY A 656 -11.23 -11.10 -9.75
N GLY A 657 -11.26 -11.26 -8.43
CA GLY A 657 -11.89 -12.42 -7.76
C GLY A 657 -13.37 -12.22 -7.49
N TRP A 658 -14.23 -13.04 -8.10
CA TRP A 658 -15.67 -13.07 -7.83
C TRP A 658 -16.06 -14.32 -7.02
N ALA A 659 -16.46 -14.22 -5.77
CA ALA A 659 -16.42 -13.03 -4.90
C ALA A 659 -16.16 -13.46 -3.45
N MET A 660 -15.78 -12.51 -2.60
CA MET A 660 -15.30 -12.79 -1.23
C MET A 660 -16.31 -13.56 -0.37
N ASN A 661 -17.62 -13.42 -0.62
CA ASN A 661 -18.66 -14.14 0.10
C ASN A 661 -18.66 -15.67 -0.11
N TRP A 662 -17.93 -16.17 -1.11
CA TRP A 662 -17.75 -17.61 -1.35
C TRP A 662 -16.57 -18.19 -0.58
N ILE A 663 -15.79 -17.35 0.10
CA ILE A 663 -14.65 -17.73 0.91
C ILE A 663 -15.08 -17.71 2.38
N ILE A 664 -14.85 -18.83 3.07
CA ILE A 664 -15.08 -19.00 4.51
C ILE A 664 -13.81 -19.50 5.18
N ASP A 665 -13.81 -19.59 6.52
CA ASP A 665 -12.65 -20.02 7.33
C ASP A 665 -11.93 -21.27 6.78
N THR A 666 -12.68 -22.27 6.31
CA THR A 666 -12.11 -23.54 5.82
C THR A 666 -11.58 -23.46 4.39
N SER A 667 -11.95 -22.46 3.59
CA SER A 667 -11.46 -22.29 2.22
C SER A 667 -10.47 -21.13 2.07
N ALA A 668 -10.45 -20.17 2.99
CA ALA A 668 -9.49 -19.08 3.03
C ALA A 668 -8.02 -19.56 2.98
N PRO A 669 -7.61 -20.61 3.71
CA PRO A 669 -6.25 -21.16 3.64
C PRO A 669 -5.85 -21.76 2.29
N GLU A 670 -6.82 -22.10 1.42
CA GLU A 670 -6.55 -22.65 0.09
C GLU A 670 -6.32 -21.54 -0.96
N LEU A 671 -6.91 -20.37 -0.77
CA LEU A 671 -6.89 -19.27 -1.74
C LEU A 671 -5.85 -18.20 -1.41
N TYR A 672 -5.86 -17.65 -0.19
CA TYR A 672 -5.04 -16.47 0.13
C TYR A 672 -3.54 -16.72 -0.04
N PRO A 673 -2.96 -17.88 0.34
CA PRO A 673 -1.56 -18.17 0.04
C PRO A 673 -1.23 -18.12 -1.46
N LEU A 674 -2.14 -18.57 -2.33
CA LEU A 674 -1.96 -18.46 -3.78
C LEU A 674 -2.00 -17.01 -4.25
N LEU A 675 -2.93 -16.20 -3.75
CA LEU A 675 -2.98 -14.77 -4.10
C LEU A 675 -1.69 -14.08 -3.68
N LYS A 676 -1.20 -14.31 -2.46
CA LYS A 676 0.06 -13.74 -1.99
C LYS A 676 1.24 -14.14 -2.86
N GLU A 677 1.37 -15.44 -3.16
CA GLU A 677 2.45 -15.96 -4.02
C GLU A 677 2.46 -15.30 -5.40
N ARG A 678 1.27 -14.97 -5.94
CA ARG A 678 1.13 -14.49 -7.32
C ARG A 678 1.08 -12.98 -7.45
N MET A 679 0.80 -12.26 -6.36
CA MET A 679 0.79 -10.80 -6.34
C MET A 679 2.16 -10.19 -5.97
N GLN A 680 3.08 -10.98 -5.40
CA GLN A 680 4.48 -10.63 -5.08
C GLN A 680 5.45 -11.15 -6.13
#